data_AF-H2BPU2-F1
#
_entry.id   AF-H2BPU2-F1
#
_cell.length_a   1.000
_cell.length_b   1.000
_cell.length_c   1.000
_cell.angle_alpha   90.00
_cell.angle_beta   90.00
_cell.angle_gamma   90.00
#
_symmetry.space_group_name_H-M   'P 1'
#
loop_
_entity.id
_entity.type
_entity.pdbx_description
1 polymer ?
#
loop_
_entity_poly.entity_id
_entity_poly.type
_entity_poly.pdbx_seq_one_letter_code
_entity_poly.pdbx_strand_id
1 'polypeptide(L)'
;MNAKFNFPAAATMTLLAWSGIDYAEGYKNAGQWKYILDAVRWGADYFVKCHTGKTELYAQVGDGNTDHSFWYPPEYVQYDYPSFKITAKEPGSEVAGETAAFLAAASILFKDEDPSYSATLLKHSKEIYEFADQYRGDYTVAIPAVSFYNTYSGYMDELAWGAAWLLRATGDESYLEKYNVIANKKYESYDPKKFTGATGPISWDDKRPGCYILMAMITGDEKRINEAYSYCDAVLTQPRTAGGLWYDDGLSIWGSNRYASNAASMLGMFANYLPKSDPKRAKYVEFVKQQTDYILGDNPAKINYVVGAEANSPKAVHHRGASGVFDSQDKAAKPDFNIYTLWGALAGGPDKSDKFVDSRKDYQMSEVALDYNAAFQMNLAFLTKEGLSKPDPDSVKIHDRSYPKKAETPDIRLDFKDGEFSIATGSGMRCSGWCISFNSDSYKVVQASDCTPYKIDGPETILCNKRENNSLDGEGTKQTVKFQGSGSSVPTEFTVLCDGFHAPLNHQKVTYKPEWGRQYKVVNGGGVKNTTPLFEETECWPSFICDETQTPSPSTTKKPNPTNPVSDDCFAKALGYECCNDNEIIYTDESGDWGIKNGEWCGIGGSSKTEPEPEPTQEPEPEPEENCGDYPCCNECNVVYTDDTGDWGVENDDWCLIKKSCNAPPVVEEPETWTGMNDGYSKCSNCDVQYSDESGDWGIEDGNWCGISSKC
;
A
#
# COMPACT_ATOMS: atom_id res chain seq x y z
N MET A 1 -12.35 -6.66 4.33
CA MET A 1 -12.05 -6.42 2.91
C MET A 1 -10.66 -6.97 2.61
N ASN A 2 -10.38 -7.45 1.40
CA ASN A 2 -9.00 -7.80 1.01
C ASN A 2 -8.38 -6.68 0.15
N ALA A 3 -9.20 -5.78 -0.41
CA ALA A 3 -8.75 -4.66 -1.22
C ALA A 3 -7.87 -3.70 -0.41
N LYS A 4 -6.85 -3.15 -1.07
CA LYS A 4 -5.88 -2.22 -0.47
C LYS A 4 -6.24 -0.80 -0.86
N PHE A 5 -6.93 -0.09 0.03
CA PHE A 5 -7.24 1.32 -0.11
C PHE A 5 -6.12 2.16 0.50
N ASN A 6 -5.32 2.86 -0.33
CA ASN A 6 -4.11 3.48 0.16
C ASN A 6 -4.35 4.75 0.98
N PHE A 7 -5.45 5.47 0.75
CA PHE A 7 -5.76 6.68 1.51
C PHE A 7 -5.91 6.43 3.03
N PRO A 8 -6.82 5.53 3.49
CA PRO A 8 -6.91 5.19 4.91
C PRO A 8 -5.70 4.40 5.43
N ALA A 9 -5.04 3.61 4.57
CA ALA A 9 -3.83 2.89 4.96
C ALA A 9 -2.67 3.85 5.26
N ALA A 10 -2.45 4.87 4.42
CA ALA A 10 -1.44 5.90 4.66
C ALA A 10 -1.76 6.67 5.94
N ALA A 11 -3.00 7.11 6.14
CA ALA A 11 -3.43 7.80 7.36
C ALA A 11 -3.18 6.97 8.63
N THR A 12 -3.48 5.66 8.57
CA THR A 12 -3.16 4.72 9.67
C THR A 12 -1.67 4.72 9.95
N MET A 13 -0.85 4.55 8.92
CA MET A 13 0.60 4.44 9.07
C MET A 13 1.24 5.75 9.54
N THR A 14 0.73 6.92 9.12
CA THR A 14 1.17 8.23 9.64
C THR A 14 0.93 8.34 11.15
N LEU A 15 -0.25 7.95 11.64
CA LEU A 15 -0.57 7.98 13.06
C LEU A 15 0.28 6.99 13.87
N LEU A 16 0.54 5.79 13.34
CA LEU A 16 1.44 4.82 13.98
C LEU A 16 2.89 5.33 14.02
N ALA A 17 3.38 5.93 12.94
CA ALA A 17 4.71 6.55 12.90
C ALA A 17 4.79 7.71 13.90
N TRP A 18 3.80 8.60 13.95
CA TRP A 18 3.72 9.68 14.93
C TRP A 18 3.75 9.15 16.37
N SER A 19 2.97 8.10 16.64
CA SER A 19 2.99 7.38 17.91
C SER A 19 4.39 6.92 18.28
N GLY A 20 5.09 6.26 17.36
CA GLY A 20 6.45 5.77 17.58
C GLY A 20 7.45 6.89 17.88
N ILE A 21 7.32 8.04 17.22
CA ILE A 21 8.19 9.20 17.41
C ILE A 21 8.03 9.79 18.82
N ASP A 22 6.79 10.14 19.20
CA ASP A 22 6.54 10.93 20.41
C ASP A 22 6.29 10.06 21.68
N TYR A 23 5.98 8.78 21.48
CA TYR A 23 5.73 7.78 22.54
C TYR A 23 6.69 6.59 22.52
N ALA A 24 7.89 6.73 21.96
CA ALA A 24 8.92 5.67 21.96
C ALA A 24 9.11 5.01 23.33
N GLU A 25 9.11 5.80 24.41
CA GLU A 25 9.20 5.29 25.79
C GLU A 25 8.02 4.38 26.16
N GLY A 26 6.80 4.74 25.77
CA GLY A 26 5.61 3.91 26.02
C GLY A 26 5.71 2.54 25.36
N TYR A 27 6.13 2.50 24.10
CA TYR A 27 6.39 1.24 23.39
C TYR A 27 7.54 0.44 24.01
N LYS A 28 8.64 1.09 24.40
CA LYS A 28 9.78 0.43 25.05
C LYS A 28 9.39 -0.16 26.40
N ASN A 29 8.65 0.58 27.22
CA ASN A 29 8.10 0.10 28.50
C ASN A 29 7.13 -1.08 28.31
N ALA A 30 6.40 -1.11 27.20
CA ALA A 30 5.53 -2.23 26.84
C ALA A 30 6.25 -3.42 26.19
N GLY A 31 7.55 -3.31 25.87
CA GLY A 31 8.26 -4.31 25.09
C GLY A 31 7.79 -4.38 23.63
N GLN A 32 7.15 -3.33 23.12
CA GLN A 32 6.52 -3.29 21.80
C GLN A 32 7.29 -2.48 20.75
N TRP A 33 8.47 -1.95 21.09
CA TRP A 33 9.25 -1.09 20.20
C TRP A 33 9.60 -1.75 18.86
N LYS A 34 10.00 -3.02 18.88
CA LYS A 34 10.34 -3.75 17.65
C LYS A 34 9.12 -3.95 16.74
N TYR A 35 7.95 -4.23 17.31
CA TYR A 35 6.73 -4.47 16.53
C TYR A 35 6.18 -3.20 15.89
N ILE A 36 6.26 -2.04 16.56
CA ILE A 36 5.85 -0.78 15.94
C ILE A 36 6.79 -0.38 14.80
N LEU A 37 8.10 -0.58 14.96
CA LEU A 37 9.07 -0.37 13.88
C LEU A 37 8.78 -1.32 12.70
N ASP A 38 8.55 -2.59 12.96
CA ASP A 38 8.22 -3.58 11.91
C ASP A 38 6.93 -3.23 11.15
N ALA A 39 5.86 -2.88 11.88
CA ALA A 39 4.59 -2.48 11.28
C ALA A 39 4.72 -1.23 10.39
N VAL A 40 5.46 -0.21 10.86
CA VAL A 40 5.69 1.02 10.09
C VAL A 40 6.58 0.74 8.87
N ARG A 41 7.61 -0.12 9.01
CA ARG A 41 8.47 -0.54 7.88
C ARG A 41 7.67 -1.27 6.81
N TRP A 42 6.80 -2.21 7.22
CA TRP A 42 5.92 -2.93 6.28
C TRP A 42 5.05 -1.98 5.44
N GLY A 43 4.47 -0.97 6.09
CA GLY A 43 3.74 0.09 5.39
C GLY A 43 4.64 0.86 4.43
N ALA A 44 5.79 1.35 4.92
CA ALA A 44 6.72 2.16 4.14
C ALA A 44 7.26 1.42 2.91
N ASP A 45 7.63 0.14 3.04
CA ASP A 45 8.08 -0.70 1.91
C ASP A 45 6.99 -0.84 0.84
N TYR A 46 5.73 -0.99 1.24
CA TYR A 46 4.62 -1.03 0.31
C TYR A 46 4.41 0.32 -0.41
N PHE A 47 4.44 1.44 0.32
CA PHE A 47 4.21 2.76 -0.26
C PHE A 47 5.37 3.22 -1.16
N VAL A 48 6.60 2.86 -0.84
CA VAL A 48 7.77 3.04 -1.73
C VAL A 48 7.57 2.29 -3.03
N LYS A 49 7.08 1.03 -2.99
CA LYS A 49 6.73 0.26 -4.20
C LYS A 49 5.59 0.86 -5.01
N CYS A 50 4.66 1.58 -4.36
CA CYS A 50 3.57 2.27 -5.04
C CYS A 50 4.02 3.54 -5.77
N HIS A 51 5.15 4.13 -5.41
CA HIS A 51 5.70 5.33 -6.07
C HIS A 51 6.65 4.91 -7.20
N THR A 52 6.10 4.76 -8.40
CA THR A 52 6.80 4.22 -9.58
C THR A 52 7.41 5.29 -10.47
N GLY A 53 7.15 6.57 -10.21
CA GLY A 53 7.77 7.71 -10.87
C GLY A 53 7.36 9.01 -10.19
N LYS A 54 8.07 10.12 -10.48
CA LYS A 54 7.89 11.41 -9.78
C LYS A 54 6.44 11.93 -9.73
N THR A 55 5.64 11.59 -10.74
CA THR A 55 4.22 11.96 -10.83
C THR A 55 3.33 10.75 -11.03
N GLU A 56 3.72 9.59 -10.50
CA GLU A 56 2.99 8.33 -10.61
C GLU A 56 2.93 7.60 -9.26
N LEU A 57 1.72 7.46 -8.70
CA LEU A 57 1.49 6.81 -7.41
C LEU A 57 0.30 5.85 -7.48
N TYR A 58 0.51 4.58 -7.16
CA TYR A 58 -0.58 3.63 -6.97
C TYR A 58 -1.36 3.96 -5.70
N ALA A 59 -2.67 4.14 -5.83
CA ALA A 59 -3.56 4.56 -4.75
C ALA A 59 -4.61 3.50 -4.38
N GLN A 60 -4.77 2.45 -5.18
CA GLN A 60 -5.63 1.32 -4.83
C GLN A 60 -5.20 0.04 -5.54
N VAL A 61 -5.31 -1.09 -4.84
CA VAL A 61 -5.15 -2.42 -5.43
C VAL A 61 -6.35 -3.29 -5.05
N GLY A 62 -7.09 -3.76 -6.06
CA GLY A 62 -8.39 -4.43 -5.93
C GLY A 62 -9.57 -3.50 -6.24
N ASP A 63 -10.61 -4.03 -6.87
CA ASP A 63 -11.91 -3.34 -7.00
C ASP A 63 -12.79 -3.70 -5.80
N GLY A 64 -13.18 -2.69 -5.02
CA GLY A 64 -13.87 -2.94 -3.75
C GLY A 64 -15.26 -3.55 -3.92
N ASN A 65 -15.99 -3.24 -4.99
CA ASN A 65 -17.31 -3.84 -5.24
C ASN A 65 -17.18 -5.34 -5.54
N THR A 66 -16.20 -5.71 -6.37
CA THR A 66 -15.86 -7.09 -6.66
C THR A 66 -15.39 -7.81 -5.39
N ASP A 67 -14.45 -7.22 -4.64
CA ASP A 67 -13.95 -7.76 -3.35
C ASP A 67 -15.09 -8.00 -2.36
N HIS A 68 -16.04 -7.06 -2.27
CA HIS A 68 -17.16 -7.12 -1.34
C HIS A 68 -18.27 -8.08 -1.76
N SER A 69 -18.30 -8.50 -3.02
CA SER A 69 -19.23 -9.53 -3.50
C SER A 69 -18.88 -10.94 -3.00
N PHE A 70 -17.68 -11.10 -2.43
CA PHE A 70 -17.12 -12.37 -1.97
C PHE A 70 -16.74 -12.34 -0.48
N TRP A 71 -17.01 -13.44 0.23
CA TRP A 71 -16.59 -13.64 1.62
C TRP A 71 -15.52 -14.72 1.70
N TYR A 72 -14.30 -14.36 1.29
CA TYR A 72 -13.15 -15.27 1.20
C TYR A 72 -12.00 -14.80 2.08
N PRO A 73 -11.33 -15.72 2.80
CA PRO A 73 -10.00 -15.42 3.32
C PRO A 73 -9.08 -14.97 2.16
N PRO A 74 -8.15 -14.03 2.41
CA PRO A 74 -7.36 -13.39 1.36
C PRO A 74 -6.54 -14.37 0.51
N GLU A 75 -6.15 -15.51 1.07
CA GLU A 75 -5.42 -16.58 0.39
C GLU A 75 -6.24 -17.26 -0.73
N TYR A 76 -7.57 -17.09 -0.72
CA TYR A 76 -8.51 -17.72 -1.66
C TYR A 76 -9.13 -16.74 -2.65
N VAL A 77 -8.57 -15.54 -2.82
CA VAL A 77 -9.04 -14.60 -3.84
C VAL A 77 -8.88 -15.22 -5.24
N GLN A 78 -9.96 -15.23 -6.03
CA GLN A 78 -10.00 -15.80 -7.39
C GLN A 78 -10.51 -14.83 -8.46
N TYR A 79 -10.76 -13.58 -8.07
CA TYR A 79 -11.17 -12.52 -8.98
C TYR A 79 -9.99 -11.61 -9.29
N ASP A 80 -10.10 -10.88 -10.39
CA ASP A 80 -9.07 -9.93 -10.81
C ASP A 80 -8.80 -8.90 -9.72
N TYR A 81 -7.52 -8.58 -9.54
CA TYR A 81 -7.03 -7.61 -8.56
C TYR A 81 -6.40 -6.41 -9.29
N PRO A 82 -7.22 -5.53 -9.90
CA PRO A 82 -6.72 -4.41 -10.68
C PRO A 82 -5.94 -3.43 -9.80
N SER A 83 -4.90 -2.82 -10.36
CA SER A 83 -4.13 -1.78 -9.68
C SER A 83 -4.44 -0.42 -10.30
N PHE A 84 -4.77 0.56 -9.46
CA PHE A 84 -5.17 1.89 -9.85
C PHE A 84 -4.16 2.91 -9.34
N LYS A 85 -3.80 3.86 -10.21
CA LYS A 85 -2.79 4.89 -9.93
C LYS A 85 -3.32 6.27 -10.27
N ILE A 86 -2.77 7.26 -9.60
CA ILE A 86 -2.93 8.67 -9.89
C ILE A 86 -1.71 9.17 -10.65
N THR A 87 -1.91 10.16 -11.51
CA THR A 87 -0.85 10.75 -12.35
C THR A 87 -1.01 12.26 -12.45
N ALA A 88 -0.06 12.95 -13.08
CA ALA A 88 -0.21 14.37 -13.42
C ALA A 88 -1.49 14.71 -14.21
N LYS A 89 -1.98 13.78 -15.05
CA LYS A 89 -3.21 13.96 -15.85
C LYS A 89 -4.49 13.61 -15.07
N GLU A 90 -4.37 12.69 -14.13
CA GLU A 90 -5.46 12.17 -13.29
C GLU A 90 -5.00 12.24 -11.82
N PRO A 91 -4.97 13.45 -11.22
CA PRO A 91 -4.35 13.69 -9.92
C PRO A 91 -5.15 13.14 -8.75
N GLY A 92 -4.50 13.06 -7.59
CA GLY A 92 -5.12 12.67 -6.32
C GLY A 92 -4.35 13.22 -5.13
N SER A 93 -4.56 14.50 -4.82
CA SER A 93 -3.82 15.23 -3.80
C SER A 93 -4.04 14.70 -2.39
N GLU A 94 -5.21 14.12 -2.09
CA GLU A 94 -5.49 13.54 -0.78
C GLU A 94 -4.54 12.37 -0.50
N VAL A 95 -4.61 11.33 -1.34
CA VAL A 95 -3.83 10.11 -1.14
C VAL A 95 -2.32 10.37 -1.32
N ALA A 96 -1.93 11.27 -2.22
CA ALA A 96 -0.52 11.65 -2.37
C ALA A 96 -0.03 12.45 -1.15
N GLY A 97 -0.77 13.47 -0.71
CA GLY A 97 -0.42 14.28 0.46
C GLY A 97 -0.32 13.44 1.75
N GLU A 98 -1.25 12.51 1.96
CA GLU A 98 -1.20 11.59 3.10
C GLU A 98 -0.05 10.57 2.99
N THR A 99 0.22 10.05 1.79
CA THR A 99 1.37 9.14 1.59
C THR A 99 2.70 9.88 1.84
N ALA A 100 2.82 11.13 1.40
CA ALA A 100 3.98 11.95 1.69
C ALA A 100 4.13 12.22 3.20
N ALA A 101 3.03 12.57 3.89
CA ALA A 101 3.00 12.75 5.34
C ALA A 101 3.47 11.48 6.07
N PHE A 102 2.97 10.32 5.65
CA PHE A 102 3.39 9.04 6.20
C PHE A 102 4.89 8.81 6.05
N LEU A 103 5.42 8.91 4.82
CA LEU A 103 6.83 8.64 4.56
C LEU A 103 7.76 9.66 5.22
N ALA A 104 7.32 10.92 5.39
CA ALA A 104 8.04 11.91 6.19
C ALA A 104 8.08 11.50 7.68
N ALA A 105 6.94 11.14 8.27
CA ALA A 105 6.89 10.66 9.65
C ALA A 105 7.74 9.39 9.85
N ALA A 106 7.63 8.41 8.96
CA ALA A 106 8.43 7.20 9.00
C ALA A 106 9.94 7.50 8.88
N SER A 107 10.35 8.45 8.05
CA SER A 107 11.76 8.87 7.96
C SER A 107 12.30 9.37 9.30
N ILE A 108 11.50 10.11 10.07
CA ILE A 108 11.88 10.56 11.43
C ILE A 108 12.00 9.37 12.37
N LEU A 109 11.03 8.45 12.35
CA LEU A 109 11.02 7.27 13.21
C LEU A 109 12.27 6.39 13.01
N PHE A 110 12.69 6.19 11.77
CA PHE A 110 13.85 5.37 11.43
C PHE A 110 15.17 6.13 11.42
N LYS A 111 15.19 7.44 11.71
CA LYS A 111 16.39 8.27 11.56
C LYS A 111 17.61 7.71 12.31
N ASP A 112 17.38 7.21 13.53
CA ASP A 112 18.45 6.62 14.36
C ASP A 112 18.52 5.09 14.27
N GLU A 113 17.44 4.44 13.83
CA GLU A 113 17.35 2.96 13.73
C GLU A 113 17.95 2.45 12.40
N ASP A 114 17.78 3.21 11.31
CA ASP A 114 18.24 2.88 9.95
C ASP A 114 18.35 4.16 9.09
N PRO A 115 19.48 4.90 9.21
CA PRO A 115 19.65 6.21 8.56
C PRO A 115 19.56 6.17 7.03
N SER A 116 20.01 5.06 6.41
CA SER A 116 19.96 4.89 4.95
C SER A 116 18.52 4.74 4.49
N TYR A 117 17.75 3.89 5.17
CA TYR A 117 16.32 3.74 4.88
C TYR A 117 15.56 5.03 5.14
N SER A 118 15.84 5.72 6.25
CA SER A 118 15.28 7.04 6.56
C SER A 118 15.47 8.04 5.40
N ALA A 119 16.67 8.12 4.82
CA ALA A 119 16.95 8.98 3.68
C ALA A 119 16.14 8.60 2.43
N THR A 120 15.99 7.29 2.15
CA THR A 120 15.14 6.79 1.07
C THR A 120 13.69 7.21 1.27
N LEU A 121 13.12 7.01 2.47
CA LEU A 121 11.73 7.38 2.76
C LEU A 121 11.51 8.89 2.59
N LEU A 122 12.45 9.71 3.06
CA LEU A 122 12.37 11.16 2.93
C LEU A 122 12.44 11.61 1.47
N LYS A 123 13.24 10.97 0.63
CA LYS A 123 13.29 11.24 -0.82
C LYS A 123 11.91 11.03 -1.46
N HIS A 124 11.32 9.85 -1.25
CA HIS A 124 10.00 9.53 -1.78
C HIS A 124 8.94 10.50 -1.24
N SER A 125 8.98 10.83 0.06
CA SER A 125 8.06 11.80 0.66
C SER A 125 8.07 13.16 -0.03
N LYS A 126 9.27 13.71 -0.30
CA LYS A 126 9.41 15.00 -0.99
C LYS A 126 8.87 14.98 -2.41
N GLU A 127 9.20 13.94 -3.18
CA GLU A 127 8.75 13.78 -4.57
C GLU A 127 7.22 13.64 -4.65
N ILE A 128 6.64 12.79 -3.81
CA ILE A 128 5.18 12.58 -3.75
C ILE A 128 4.45 13.86 -3.31
N TYR A 129 4.99 14.60 -2.34
CA TYR A 129 4.39 15.85 -1.88
C TYR A 129 4.39 16.92 -2.98
N GLU A 130 5.50 17.04 -3.70
CA GLU A 130 5.58 17.98 -4.83
C GLU A 130 4.57 17.62 -5.91
N PHE A 131 4.42 16.34 -6.24
CA PHE A 131 3.36 15.85 -7.12
C PHE A 131 1.96 16.24 -6.61
N ALA A 132 1.67 16.01 -5.31
CA ALA A 132 0.38 16.31 -4.71
C ALA A 132 0.02 17.81 -4.77
N ASP A 133 1.00 18.68 -4.53
CA ASP A 133 0.83 20.13 -4.43
C ASP A 133 0.80 20.82 -5.81
N GLN A 134 1.60 20.33 -6.77
CA GLN A 134 1.67 20.84 -8.13
C GLN A 134 0.44 20.44 -8.96
N TYR A 135 -0.01 19.18 -8.85
CA TYR A 135 -1.14 18.65 -9.62
C TYR A 135 -2.33 18.42 -8.70
N ARG A 136 -3.11 19.48 -8.47
CA ARG A 136 -4.20 19.44 -7.50
C ARG A 136 -5.49 18.85 -8.06
N GLY A 137 -6.00 17.81 -7.43
CA GLY A 137 -7.31 17.25 -7.75
C GLY A 137 -7.70 16.08 -6.86
N ASP A 138 -8.97 15.73 -6.93
CA ASP A 138 -9.59 14.74 -6.06
C ASP A 138 -9.34 13.33 -6.62
N TYR A 139 -8.73 12.44 -5.82
CA TYR A 139 -8.32 11.12 -6.30
C TYR A 139 -9.50 10.21 -6.74
N THR A 140 -10.71 10.52 -6.26
CA THR A 140 -11.97 9.85 -6.63
C THR A 140 -12.36 10.07 -8.08
N VAL A 141 -11.88 11.15 -8.71
CA VAL A 141 -12.06 11.40 -10.15
C VAL A 141 -11.13 10.51 -10.96
N ALA A 142 -9.85 10.45 -10.55
CA ALA A 142 -8.81 9.65 -11.18
C ALA A 142 -9.07 8.14 -11.09
N ILE A 143 -9.72 7.69 -10.00
CA ILE A 143 -10.03 6.29 -9.74
C ILE A 143 -11.56 6.13 -9.60
N PRO A 144 -12.28 5.88 -10.71
CA PRO A 144 -13.73 5.70 -10.69
C PRO A 144 -14.21 4.51 -9.85
N ALA A 145 -13.31 3.59 -9.47
CA ALA A 145 -13.59 2.44 -8.61
C ALA A 145 -13.67 2.80 -7.11
N VAL A 146 -13.42 4.07 -6.72
CA VAL A 146 -13.55 4.50 -5.32
C VAL A 146 -15.02 4.55 -4.93
N SER A 147 -15.49 3.51 -4.24
CA SER A 147 -16.86 3.40 -3.72
C SER A 147 -16.94 3.44 -2.19
N PHE A 148 -15.80 3.43 -1.48
CA PHE A 148 -15.74 3.18 -0.04
C PHE A 148 -15.14 4.35 0.75
N TYR A 149 -14.00 4.88 0.31
CA TYR A 149 -13.29 5.97 0.97
C TYR A 149 -13.38 7.26 0.15
N ASN A 150 -14.56 7.88 0.11
CA ASN A 150 -14.76 9.14 -0.62
C ASN A 150 -14.00 10.31 0.05
N THR A 151 -13.87 11.44 -0.62
CA THR A 151 -13.28 12.67 -0.07
C THR A 151 -14.40 13.60 0.44
N TYR A 152 -14.45 13.86 1.75
CA TYR A 152 -15.45 14.75 2.34
C TYR A 152 -14.85 16.08 2.82
N SER A 153 -13.60 16.07 3.29
CA SER A 153 -12.81 17.26 3.63
C SER A 153 -12.05 17.87 2.43
N GLY A 154 -11.96 17.18 1.29
CA GLY A 154 -11.11 17.59 0.17
C GLY A 154 -9.64 17.23 0.41
N TYR A 155 -8.73 17.97 -0.23
CA TYR A 155 -7.27 17.73 -0.15
C TYR A 155 -6.48 18.83 0.57
N MET A 156 -7.13 19.91 1.01
CA MET A 156 -6.41 21.06 1.56
C MET A 156 -5.76 20.72 2.89
N ASP A 157 -6.41 19.87 3.69
CA ASP A 157 -5.87 19.37 4.93
C ASP A 157 -4.74 18.36 4.73
N GLU A 158 -4.76 17.50 3.71
CA GLU A 158 -3.62 16.62 3.39
C GLU A 158 -2.41 17.40 2.88
N LEU A 159 -2.62 18.45 2.07
CA LEU A 159 -1.52 19.31 1.64
C LEU A 159 -0.90 20.07 2.82
N ALA A 160 -1.71 20.55 3.77
CA ALA A 160 -1.20 21.14 4.99
C ALA A 160 -0.51 20.11 5.90
N TRP A 161 -1.09 18.91 6.00
CA TRP A 161 -0.57 17.81 6.81
C TRP A 161 0.78 17.31 6.30
N GLY A 162 0.89 17.06 5.00
CA GLY A 162 2.15 16.72 4.34
C GLY A 162 3.21 17.80 4.50
N ALA A 163 2.83 19.08 4.38
CA ALA A 163 3.73 20.20 4.64
C ALA A 163 4.24 20.20 6.08
N ALA A 164 3.34 20.01 7.06
CA ALA A 164 3.69 20.00 8.48
C ALA A 164 4.66 18.86 8.81
N TRP A 165 4.46 17.67 8.24
CA TRP A 165 5.38 16.55 8.43
C TRP A 165 6.72 16.74 7.75
N LEU A 166 6.74 17.26 6.53
CA LEU A 166 7.99 17.57 5.83
C LEU A 166 8.77 18.68 6.54
N LEU A 167 8.08 19.70 7.06
CA LEU A 167 8.67 20.72 7.93
C LEU A 167 9.31 20.07 9.17
N ARG A 168 8.59 19.16 9.85
CA ARG A 168 9.15 18.46 11.02
C ARG A 168 10.34 17.57 10.67
N ALA A 169 10.32 16.92 9.52
CA ALA A 169 11.37 15.99 9.09
C ALA A 169 12.65 16.72 8.63
N THR A 170 12.49 17.90 8.02
CA THR A 170 13.59 18.60 7.31
C THR A 170 14.04 19.89 7.98
N GLY A 171 13.15 20.58 8.69
CA GLY A 171 13.36 21.96 9.15
C GLY A 171 13.31 23.00 8.03
N ASP A 172 12.93 22.62 6.80
CA ASP A 172 12.87 23.52 5.65
C ASP A 172 11.63 24.43 5.74
N GLU A 173 11.88 25.74 5.89
CA GLU A 173 10.83 26.76 6.07
C GLU A 173 9.90 26.90 4.86
N SER A 174 10.29 26.43 3.67
CA SER A 174 9.39 26.43 2.50
C SER A 174 8.11 25.62 2.74
N TYR A 175 8.18 24.54 3.54
CA TYR A 175 7.00 23.79 3.93
C TYR A 175 6.12 24.55 4.94
N LEU A 176 6.72 25.38 5.82
CA LEU A 176 5.95 26.28 6.69
C LEU A 176 5.20 27.33 5.86
N GLU A 177 5.80 27.85 4.80
CA GLU A 177 5.16 28.76 3.86
C GLU A 177 3.97 28.08 3.16
N LYS A 178 4.16 26.88 2.60
CA LYS A 178 3.09 26.09 1.98
C LYS A 178 1.92 25.84 2.95
N TYR A 179 2.23 25.45 4.20
CA TYR A 179 1.20 25.31 5.25
C TYR A 179 0.45 26.63 5.49
N ASN A 180 1.17 27.74 5.62
CA ASN A 180 0.59 29.04 5.94
C ASN A 180 -0.30 29.60 4.83
N VAL A 181 -0.01 29.29 3.56
CA VAL A 181 -0.90 29.61 2.43
C VAL A 181 -2.27 28.97 2.63
N ILE A 182 -2.31 27.71 3.04
CA ILE A 182 -3.56 26.98 3.27
C ILE A 182 -4.25 27.48 4.55
N ALA A 183 -3.52 27.54 5.66
CA ALA A 183 -4.09 27.87 6.96
C ALA A 183 -4.62 29.31 7.07
N ASN A 184 -4.05 30.25 6.31
CA ASN A 184 -4.48 31.64 6.30
C ASN A 184 -5.42 31.97 5.12
N LYS A 185 -5.70 31.00 4.24
CA LYS A 185 -6.66 31.19 3.15
C LYS A 185 -8.04 31.53 3.72
N LYS A 186 -8.71 32.49 3.09
CA LYS A 186 -10.12 32.77 3.36
C LYS A 186 -10.97 31.76 2.60
N TYR A 187 -11.75 30.98 3.34
CA TYR A 187 -12.69 30.01 2.80
C TYR A 187 -14.12 30.54 2.90
N GLU A 188 -14.96 30.15 1.96
CA GLU A 188 -16.40 30.37 2.10
C GLU A 188 -16.96 29.53 3.26
N SER A 189 -18.05 29.99 3.87
CA SER A 189 -18.61 29.34 5.07
C SER A 189 -18.99 27.87 4.86
N TYR A 190 -19.33 27.48 3.64
CA TYR A 190 -19.75 26.13 3.27
C TYR A 190 -18.78 25.44 2.30
N ASP A 191 -17.54 25.95 2.18
CA ASP A 191 -16.52 25.28 1.36
C ASP A 191 -16.15 23.94 2.02
N PRO A 192 -16.39 22.79 1.36
CA PRO A 192 -16.02 21.49 1.91
C PRO A 192 -14.51 21.37 2.15
N LYS A 193 -13.69 22.09 1.37
CA LYS A 193 -12.22 22.12 1.46
C LYS A 193 -11.68 23.10 2.51
N LYS A 194 -12.56 23.60 3.39
CA LYS A 194 -12.22 24.57 4.42
C LYS A 194 -11.28 23.97 5.46
N PHE A 195 -10.10 24.57 5.60
CA PHE A 195 -9.07 24.10 6.54
C PHE A 195 -9.33 24.48 8.02
N THR A 196 -10.13 25.52 8.29
CA THR A 196 -10.29 26.07 9.65
C THR A 196 -11.57 25.60 10.36
N GLY A 197 -11.52 25.55 11.69
CA GLY A 197 -12.69 25.32 12.54
C GLY A 197 -13.06 23.86 12.75
N ALA A 198 -12.12 22.93 12.58
CA ALA A 198 -12.35 21.53 12.94
C ALA A 198 -12.57 21.40 14.46
N THR A 199 -13.60 20.63 14.84
CA THR A 199 -13.95 20.35 16.25
C THR A 199 -14.17 18.86 16.51
N GLY A 200 -14.05 18.05 15.45
CA GLY A 200 -14.18 16.61 15.47
C GLY A 200 -12.83 15.89 15.62
N PRO A 201 -12.84 14.56 15.58
CA PRO A 201 -11.64 13.74 15.64
C PRO A 201 -10.82 13.87 14.35
N ILE A 202 -9.50 13.66 14.44
CA ILE A 202 -8.70 13.30 13.26
C ILE A 202 -9.29 12.05 12.60
N SER A 203 -9.20 11.89 11.30
CA SER A 203 -9.63 10.66 10.63
C SER A 203 -8.80 10.37 9.38
N TRP A 204 -9.11 9.27 8.72
CA TRP A 204 -8.54 8.96 7.41
C TRP A 204 -8.94 9.96 6.33
N ASP A 205 -9.92 10.83 6.57
CA ASP A 205 -10.41 11.89 5.66
C ASP A 205 -9.99 13.27 6.17
N ASP A 206 -10.16 13.59 7.46
CA ASP A 206 -9.89 14.94 8.01
C ASP A 206 -8.61 15.03 8.86
N LYS A 207 -7.61 15.80 8.41
CA LYS A 207 -6.29 15.96 9.05
C LYS A 207 -6.14 17.29 9.78
N ARG A 208 -7.14 18.17 9.72
CA ARG A 208 -7.07 19.50 10.37
C ARG A 208 -6.76 19.39 11.88
N PRO A 209 -7.38 18.47 12.64
CA PRO A 209 -7.01 18.25 14.04
C PRO A 209 -5.52 17.96 14.25
N GLY A 210 -4.95 17.07 13.44
CA GLY A 210 -3.54 16.72 13.50
C GLY A 210 -2.64 17.91 13.18
N CYS A 211 -3.01 18.70 12.17
CA CYS A 211 -2.29 19.92 11.80
C CYS A 211 -2.22 20.94 12.93
N TYR A 212 -3.33 21.18 13.65
CA TYR A 212 -3.35 22.13 14.78
C TYR A 212 -2.37 21.72 15.88
N ILE A 213 -2.36 20.43 16.23
CA ILE A 213 -1.47 19.90 17.27
C ILE A 213 -0.02 19.88 16.79
N LEU A 214 0.24 19.32 15.60
CA LEU A 214 1.57 19.14 15.06
C LEU A 214 2.27 20.48 14.84
N MET A 215 1.58 21.48 14.29
CA MET A 215 2.18 22.80 14.10
C MET A 215 2.46 23.51 15.43
N ALA A 216 1.60 23.36 16.45
CA ALA A 216 1.90 23.88 17.78
C ALA A 216 3.17 23.25 18.37
N MET A 217 3.40 21.96 18.11
CA MET A 217 4.61 21.24 18.56
C MET A 217 5.86 21.68 17.81
N ILE A 218 5.75 21.94 16.49
CA ILE A 218 6.89 22.32 15.65
C ILE A 218 7.32 23.77 15.91
N THR A 219 6.36 24.71 15.91
CA THR A 219 6.69 26.13 15.94
C THR A 219 6.78 26.69 17.35
N GLY A 220 6.01 26.13 18.30
CA GLY A 220 5.89 26.65 19.65
C GLY A 220 5.34 28.08 19.75
N ASP A 221 4.79 28.63 18.66
CA ASP A 221 4.27 29.99 18.66
C ASP A 221 2.89 30.09 19.31
N GLU A 222 2.61 31.24 19.91
CA GLU A 222 1.39 31.47 20.69
C GLU A 222 0.11 31.28 19.86
N LYS A 223 0.11 31.64 18.56
CA LYS A 223 -1.06 31.49 17.70
C LYS A 223 -1.39 30.01 17.51
N ARG A 224 -0.40 29.18 17.17
CA ARG A 224 -0.58 27.73 16.97
C ARG A 224 -0.92 27.00 18.25
N ILE A 225 -0.25 27.35 19.36
CA ILE A 225 -0.57 26.80 20.67
C ILE A 225 -2.03 27.12 21.05
N ASN A 226 -2.49 28.35 20.83
CA ASN A 226 -3.89 28.74 21.09
C ASN A 226 -4.90 28.04 20.17
N GLU A 227 -4.53 27.76 18.92
CA GLU A 227 -5.34 26.95 17.99
C GLU A 227 -5.48 25.50 18.51
N ALA A 228 -4.37 24.87 18.94
CA ALA A 228 -4.37 23.54 19.55
C ALA A 228 -5.21 23.49 20.84
N TYR A 229 -5.11 24.49 21.70
CA TYR A 229 -5.98 24.62 22.88
C TYR A 229 -7.45 24.72 22.51
N SER A 230 -7.78 25.58 21.54
CA SER A 230 -9.16 25.81 21.13
C SER A 230 -9.79 24.53 20.57
N TYR A 231 -9.02 23.79 19.78
CA TYR A 231 -9.40 22.46 19.30
C TYR A 231 -9.64 21.47 20.44
N CYS A 232 -8.65 21.30 21.34
CA CYS A 232 -8.75 20.34 22.43
C CYS A 232 -9.94 20.64 23.36
N ASP A 233 -10.18 21.92 23.66
CA ASP A 233 -11.30 22.35 24.47
C ASP A 233 -12.64 22.11 23.76
N ALA A 234 -12.71 22.31 22.44
CA ALA A 234 -13.90 22.00 21.65
C ALA A 234 -14.24 20.50 21.70
N VAL A 235 -13.25 19.63 21.51
CA VAL A 235 -13.42 18.16 21.59
C VAL A 235 -14.01 17.74 22.94
N LEU A 236 -13.58 18.35 24.05
CA LEU A 236 -14.10 18.03 25.38
C LEU A 236 -15.58 18.39 25.58
N THR A 237 -16.09 19.36 24.81
CA THR A 237 -17.48 19.84 24.87
C THR A 237 -18.42 19.07 23.94
N GLN A 238 -17.89 18.22 23.07
CA GLN A 238 -18.71 17.40 22.17
C GLN A 238 -19.59 16.41 22.94
N PRO A 239 -20.73 16.00 22.36
CA PRO A 239 -21.63 15.01 22.96
C PRO A 239 -20.92 13.70 23.29
N ARG A 240 -21.43 13.05 24.34
CA ARG A 240 -21.03 11.70 24.75
C ARG A 240 -22.27 10.84 24.93
N THR A 241 -22.13 9.53 24.80
CA THR A 241 -23.15 8.57 25.22
C THR A 241 -23.41 8.68 26.72
N ALA A 242 -24.46 8.02 27.22
CA ALA A 242 -24.75 7.99 28.66
C ALA A 242 -23.61 7.31 29.44
N GLY A 243 -22.92 6.35 28.83
CA GLY A 243 -21.72 5.69 29.36
C GLY A 243 -20.44 6.51 29.25
N GLY A 244 -20.44 7.67 28.59
CA GLY A 244 -19.29 8.57 28.53
C GLY A 244 -18.37 8.41 27.32
N LEU A 245 -18.74 7.60 26.32
CA LEU A 245 -18.02 7.50 25.06
C LEU A 245 -18.25 8.76 24.22
N TRP A 246 -17.19 9.36 23.67
CA TRP A 246 -17.28 10.42 22.69
C TRP A 246 -18.09 9.93 21.48
N TYR A 247 -19.14 10.67 21.12
CA TYR A 247 -20.09 10.20 20.11
C TYR A 247 -20.66 11.35 19.29
N ASP A 248 -20.44 11.30 17.98
CA ASP A 248 -21.07 12.19 17.01
C ASP A 248 -22.09 11.39 16.18
N ASP A 249 -23.34 11.87 16.11
CA ASP A 249 -24.43 11.14 15.45
C ASP A 249 -24.20 10.95 13.94
N GLY A 250 -23.42 11.82 13.28
CA GLY A 250 -23.12 11.70 11.85
C GLY A 250 -21.94 10.78 11.56
N LEU A 251 -20.96 10.73 12.45
CA LEU A 251 -19.72 9.98 12.29
C LEU A 251 -19.78 8.60 12.98
N SER A 252 -20.16 8.57 14.26
CA SER A 252 -20.04 7.40 15.14
C SER A 252 -21.04 6.27 14.86
N ILE A 253 -21.94 6.42 13.87
CA ILE A 253 -22.74 5.29 13.34
C ILE A 253 -21.82 4.20 12.76
N TRP A 254 -20.63 4.58 12.28
CA TRP A 254 -19.59 3.67 11.81
C TRP A 254 -18.35 3.85 12.69
N GLY A 255 -17.97 2.84 13.46
CA GLY A 255 -16.73 2.90 14.23
C GLY A 255 -16.73 3.97 15.33
N SER A 256 -17.70 3.95 16.24
CA SER A 256 -17.77 4.84 17.40
C SER A 256 -16.49 4.78 18.26
N ASN A 257 -15.95 3.58 18.51
CA ASN A 257 -14.69 3.38 19.24
C ASN A 257 -13.48 4.01 18.53
N ARG A 258 -13.45 3.94 17.18
CA ARG A 258 -12.42 4.60 16.37
C ARG A 258 -12.46 6.10 16.58
N TYR A 259 -13.62 6.73 16.44
CA TYR A 259 -13.70 8.19 16.56
C TYR A 259 -13.44 8.69 17.99
N ALA A 260 -13.88 7.96 19.01
CA ALA A 260 -13.52 8.26 20.38
C ALA A 260 -12.01 8.15 20.62
N SER A 261 -11.37 7.10 20.09
CA SER A 261 -9.91 6.93 20.14
C SER A 261 -9.17 8.06 19.42
N ASN A 262 -9.63 8.43 18.23
CA ASN A 262 -9.04 9.50 17.42
C ASN A 262 -9.13 10.85 18.14
N ALA A 263 -10.29 11.20 18.70
CA ALA A 263 -10.48 12.42 19.49
C ALA A 263 -9.53 12.44 20.71
N ALA A 264 -9.46 11.33 21.45
CA ALA A 264 -8.56 11.18 22.60
C ALA A 264 -7.08 11.32 22.19
N SER A 265 -6.66 10.75 21.07
CA SER A 265 -5.26 10.74 20.66
C SER A 265 -4.68 12.13 20.39
N MET A 266 -5.47 13.06 19.84
CA MET A 266 -5.03 14.43 19.60
C MET A 266 -4.86 15.20 20.92
N LEU A 267 -5.76 14.99 21.88
CA LEU A 267 -5.59 15.52 23.25
C LEU A 267 -4.37 14.91 23.94
N GLY A 268 -4.10 13.62 23.72
CA GLY A 268 -2.90 12.94 24.22
C GLY A 268 -1.62 13.55 23.65
N MET A 269 -1.56 13.74 22.33
CA MET A 269 -0.40 14.34 21.66
C MET A 269 -0.11 15.75 22.19
N PHE A 270 -1.15 16.57 22.36
CA PHE A 270 -0.96 17.90 22.92
C PHE A 270 -0.57 17.84 24.40
N ALA A 271 -1.21 17.00 25.21
CA ALA A 271 -0.85 16.82 26.62
C ALA A 271 0.58 16.30 26.82
N ASN A 272 1.11 15.52 25.87
CA ASN A 272 2.50 15.07 25.85
C ASN A 272 3.47 16.22 25.58
N TYR A 273 3.10 17.14 24.69
CA TYR A 273 3.88 18.35 24.39
C TYR A 273 3.86 19.37 25.53
N LEU A 274 2.72 19.53 26.21
CA LEU A 274 2.56 20.51 27.27
C LEU A 274 3.42 20.22 28.51
N PRO A 275 3.95 21.26 29.18
CA PRO A 275 4.60 21.11 30.48
C PRO A 275 3.69 20.42 31.51
N LYS A 276 4.25 19.61 32.41
CA LYS A 276 3.47 18.94 33.48
C LYS A 276 2.70 19.94 34.38
N SER A 277 3.18 21.18 34.50
CA SER A 277 2.55 22.26 35.27
C SER A 277 1.39 22.95 34.54
N ASP A 278 1.14 22.62 33.27
CA ASP A 278 0.07 23.25 32.50
C ASP A 278 -1.30 22.95 33.13
N PRO A 279 -2.15 23.97 33.37
CA PRO A 279 -3.40 23.80 34.09
C PRO A 279 -4.45 22.96 33.34
N LYS A 280 -4.35 22.81 32.02
CA LYS A 280 -5.31 22.03 31.23
C LYS A 280 -4.84 20.60 30.97
N ARG A 281 -3.53 20.34 31.04
CA ARG A 281 -2.94 19.02 30.76
C ARG A 281 -3.63 17.88 31.50
N ALA A 282 -3.89 18.04 32.80
CA ALA A 282 -4.53 17.01 33.61
C ALA A 282 -5.90 16.59 33.05
N LYS A 283 -6.68 17.55 32.54
CA LYS A 283 -8.00 17.30 31.94
C LYS A 283 -7.88 16.55 30.60
N TYR A 284 -6.85 16.85 29.81
CA TYR A 284 -6.59 16.16 28.55
C TYR A 284 -6.17 14.71 28.79
N VAL A 285 -5.23 14.47 29.71
CA VAL A 285 -4.80 13.11 30.10
C VAL A 285 -5.99 12.29 30.61
N GLU A 286 -6.80 12.88 31.49
CA GLU A 286 -7.98 12.22 32.04
C GLU A 286 -8.99 11.84 30.95
N PHE A 287 -9.20 12.71 29.96
CA PHE A 287 -10.07 12.38 28.83
C PHE A 287 -9.52 11.21 28.00
N VAL A 288 -8.21 11.17 27.72
CA VAL A 288 -7.60 10.02 27.02
C VAL A 288 -7.81 8.73 27.78
N LYS A 289 -7.60 8.77 29.09
CA LYS A 289 -7.81 7.62 29.98
C LYS A 289 -9.27 7.16 29.96
N GLN A 290 -10.24 8.07 30.11
CA GLN A 290 -11.66 7.75 30.10
C GLN A 290 -12.13 7.08 28.81
N GLN A 291 -11.71 7.59 27.65
CA GLN A 291 -12.09 6.98 26.37
C GLN A 291 -11.43 5.61 26.16
N THR A 292 -10.17 5.46 26.58
CA THR A 292 -9.45 4.18 26.48
C THR A 292 -10.04 3.14 27.43
N ASP A 293 -10.32 3.51 28.68
CA ASP A 293 -10.93 2.61 29.67
C ASP A 293 -12.34 2.19 29.26
N TYR A 294 -13.13 3.10 28.68
CA TYR A 294 -14.44 2.74 28.11
C TYR A 294 -14.27 1.62 27.07
N ILE A 295 -13.31 1.77 26.15
CA ILE A 295 -13.03 0.77 25.11
C ILE A 295 -12.59 -0.56 25.71
N LEU A 296 -11.77 -0.51 26.77
CA LEU A 296 -11.22 -1.69 27.46
C LEU A 296 -12.19 -2.37 28.44
N GLY A 297 -13.39 -1.81 28.66
CA GLY A 297 -14.45 -2.49 29.43
C GLY A 297 -15.13 -1.67 30.51
N ASP A 298 -14.67 -0.45 30.81
CA ASP A 298 -15.39 0.46 31.71
C ASP A 298 -16.52 1.19 31.00
N ASN A 299 -17.44 0.39 30.46
CA ASN A 299 -18.65 0.85 29.79
C ASN A 299 -19.90 0.19 30.42
N PRO A 300 -21.11 0.68 30.10
CA PRO A 300 -22.35 0.11 30.65
C PRO A 300 -22.57 -1.36 30.33
N ALA A 301 -22.07 -1.83 29.17
CA ALA A 301 -22.19 -3.22 28.73
C ALA A 301 -21.16 -4.16 29.39
N LYS A 302 -20.12 -3.61 30.03
CA LYS A 302 -18.96 -4.35 30.57
C LYS A 302 -18.36 -5.29 29.52
N ILE A 303 -18.13 -4.76 28.33
CA ILE A 303 -17.51 -5.45 27.18
C ILE A 303 -16.16 -4.81 26.89
N ASN A 304 -15.09 -5.60 26.81
CA ASN A 304 -13.84 -5.12 26.24
C ASN A 304 -13.94 -5.17 24.71
N TYR A 305 -13.94 -4.04 24.01
CA TYR A 305 -14.14 -4.02 22.55
C TYR A 305 -12.92 -4.43 21.73
N VAL A 306 -11.80 -4.77 22.37
CA VAL A 306 -10.59 -5.28 21.72
C VAL A 306 -10.67 -6.80 21.61
N VAL A 307 -10.67 -7.32 20.39
CA VAL A 307 -10.80 -8.76 20.11
C VAL A 307 -9.68 -9.55 20.78
N GLY A 308 -10.08 -10.60 21.50
CA GLY A 308 -9.17 -11.50 22.20
C GLY A 308 -8.62 -10.99 23.52
N ALA A 309 -8.66 -9.67 23.80
CA ALA A 309 -8.04 -9.10 25.00
C ALA A 309 -8.60 -9.70 26.30
N GLU A 310 -9.90 -9.96 26.37
CA GLU A 310 -10.57 -10.52 27.54
C GLU A 310 -11.65 -11.56 27.15
N ALA A 311 -12.12 -12.35 28.13
CA ALA A 311 -13.12 -13.40 27.88
C ALA A 311 -14.47 -12.87 27.36
N ASN A 312 -14.79 -11.61 27.67
CA ASN A 312 -15.98 -10.86 27.26
C ASN A 312 -15.75 -10.02 26.00
N SER A 313 -14.60 -10.16 25.32
CA SER A 313 -14.34 -9.46 24.05
C SER A 313 -15.18 -10.00 22.88
N PRO A 314 -15.42 -9.19 21.83
CA PRO A 314 -16.11 -9.62 20.62
C PRO A 314 -15.49 -10.86 19.99
N LYS A 315 -16.35 -11.78 19.53
CA LYS A 315 -15.98 -13.07 18.91
C LYS A 315 -16.44 -13.17 17.47
N ALA A 316 -17.27 -12.26 17.00
CA ALA A 316 -17.90 -12.30 15.68
C ALA A 316 -17.62 -11.01 14.88
N VAL A 317 -16.38 -10.54 14.82
CA VAL A 317 -16.04 -9.34 14.02
C VAL A 317 -16.13 -9.59 12.51
N HIS A 318 -16.52 -8.57 11.75
CA HIS A 318 -16.71 -8.57 10.29
C HIS A 318 -15.39 -8.70 9.52
N HIS A 319 -14.70 -9.84 9.66
CA HIS A 319 -13.37 -10.04 9.09
C HIS A 319 -13.27 -11.39 8.38
N ARG A 320 -13.04 -11.36 7.05
CA ARG A 320 -13.03 -12.56 6.20
C ARG A 320 -11.96 -13.56 6.61
N GLY A 321 -10.71 -13.12 6.73
CA GLY A 321 -9.60 -13.98 7.13
C GLY A 321 -9.82 -14.63 8.49
N ALA A 322 -10.37 -13.90 9.45
CA ALA A 322 -10.58 -14.39 10.81
C ALA A 322 -11.84 -15.26 10.93
N SER A 323 -12.85 -15.01 10.08
CA SER A 323 -14.06 -15.82 10.05
C SER A 323 -13.75 -17.28 9.74
N GLY A 324 -12.81 -17.55 8.84
CA GLY A 324 -12.47 -18.90 8.37
C GLY A 324 -13.57 -19.56 7.54
N VAL A 325 -14.57 -18.81 7.08
CA VAL A 325 -15.71 -19.34 6.32
C VAL A 325 -15.63 -18.92 4.85
N PHE A 326 -16.22 -19.73 3.97
CA PHE A 326 -16.24 -19.49 2.53
C PHE A 326 -17.69 -19.41 2.04
N ASP A 327 -18.16 -18.21 1.73
CA ASP A 327 -19.55 -17.98 1.27
C ASP A 327 -19.62 -16.79 0.31
N SER A 328 -20.65 -16.75 -0.53
CA SER A 328 -21.05 -15.52 -1.21
C SER A 328 -21.75 -14.59 -0.22
N GLN A 329 -21.04 -13.54 0.24
CA GLN A 329 -21.58 -12.41 1.03
C GLN A 329 -22.06 -12.75 2.46
N ASP A 330 -21.47 -13.75 3.14
CA ASP A 330 -21.79 -14.10 4.55
C ASP A 330 -23.30 -14.33 4.82
N LYS A 331 -24.03 -14.82 3.82
CA LYS A 331 -25.49 -15.05 3.90
C LYS A 331 -25.81 -16.36 4.61
N ALA A 332 -25.05 -17.41 4.31
CA ALA A 332 -25.16 -18.77 4.83
C ALA A 332 -23.96 -19.20 5.70
N ALA A 333 -22.89 -18.40 5.72
CA ALA A 333 -21.66 -18.72 6.44
C ALA A 333 -21.88 -19.07 7.92
N LYS A 334 -21.35 -20.24 8.31
CA LYS A 334 -21.28 -20.74 9.67
C LYS A 334 -19.85 -21.19 10.01
N PRO A 335 -19.43 -21.17 11.28
CA PRO A 335 -20.17 -20.64 12.45
C PRO A 335 -20.38 -19.11 12.38
N ASP A 336 -21.28 -18.58 13.21
CA ASP A 336 -21.55 -17.12 13.28
C ASP A 336 -20.45 -16.34 14.01
N PHE A 337 -19.57 -17.04 14.72
CA PHE A 337 -18.35 -16.48 15.33
C PHE A 337 -17.13 -16.73 14.43
N ASN A 338 -16.04 -16.03 14.72
CA ASN A 338 -14.78 -16.15 14.00
C ASN A 338 -14.03 -17.40 14.45
N ILE A 339 -13.62 -18.25 13.49
CA ILE A 339 -12.83 -19.45 13.80
C ILE A 339 -11.48 -19.06 14.39
N TYR A 340 -10.88 -17.99 13.87
CA TYR A 340 -9.60 -17.45 14.32
C TYR A 340 -9.80 -16.16 15.10
N THR A 341 -9.07 -16.03 16.21
CA THR A 341 -9.05 -14.79 17.00
C THR A 341 -8.19 -13.75 16.28
N LEU A 342 -8.78 -12.61 15.93
CA LEU A 342 -8.06 -11.47 15.37
C LEU A 342 -7.55 -10.58 16.51
N TRP A 343 -6.52 -11.05 17.20
CA TRP A 343 -5.96 -10.40 18.39
C TRP A 343 -5.68 -8.92 18.19
N GLY A 344 -6.12 -8.10 19.16
CA GLY A 344 -5.83 -6.66 19.18
C GLY A 344 -6.75 -5.82 18.29
N ALA A 345 -7.58 -6.43 17.43
CA ALA A 345 -8.47 -5.65 16.58
C ALA A 345 -9.56 -4.95 17.40
N LEU A 346 -9.63 -3.62 17.26
CA LEU A 346 -10.70 -2.82 17.82
C LEU A 346 -11.98 -2.94 16.98
N ALA A 347 -13.03 -3.51 17.57
CA ALA A 347 -14.35 -3.52 16.96
C ALA A 347 -14.93 -2.09 16.88
N GLY A 348 -15.78 -1.86 15.88
CA GLY A 348 -16.41 -0.55 15.63
C GLY A 348 -17.06 0.10 16.85
N GLY A 349 -17.73 -0.69 17.69
CA GLY A 349 -18.21 -0.23 19.00
C GLY A 349 -19.72 -0.07 19.10
N PRO A 350 -20.20 0.47 20.23
CA PRO A 350 -21.63 0.53 20.52
C PRO A 350 -22.34 1.65 19.75
N ASP A 351 -23.67 1.56 19.72
CA ASP A 351 -24.54 2.66 19.32
C ASP A 351 -24.55 3.81 20.35
N LYS A 352 -25.26 4.91 20.02
CA LYS A 352 -25.42 6.08 20.90
C LYS A 352 -26.04 5.81 22.27
N SER A 353 -26.67 4.64 22.46
CA SER A 353 -27.29 4.20 23.71
C SER A 353 -26.41 3.21 24.47
N ASP A 354 -25.12 3.12 24.13
CA ASP A 354 -24.14 2.21 24.71
C ASP A 354 -24.48 0.72 24.48
N LYS A 355 -25.28 0.40 23.45
CA LYS A 355 -25.62 -0.99 23.12
C LYS A 355 -24.71 -1.52 22.03
N PHE A 356 -24.26 -2.76 22.22
CA PHE A 356 -23.41 -3.47 21.28
C PHE A 356 -23.99 -4.86 21.00
N VAL A 357 -23.96 -5.28 19.74
CA VAL A 357 -24.34 -6.62 19.31
C VAL A 357 -23.13 -7.28 18.65
N ASP A 358 -22.60 -8.34 19.28
CA ASP A 358 -21.50 -9.12 18.73
C ASP A 358 -22.01 -10.00 17.58
N SER A 359 -21.93 -9.48 16.37
CA SER A 359 -22.48 -10.13 15.18
C SER A 359 -21.69 -9.74 13.96
N ARG A 360 -21.17 -10.75 13.25
CA ARG A 360 -20.41 -10.55 12.01
C ARG A 360 -21.20 -9.84 10.92
N LYS A 361 -22.53 -9.92 10.98
CA LYS A 361 -23.44 -9.27 10.03
C LYS A 361 -23.68 -7.80 10.34
N ASP A 362 -23.33 -7.35 11.54
CA ASP A 362 -23.42 -5.96 11.95
C ASP A 362 -22.09 -5.25 11.66
N TYR A 363 -21.89 -4.87 10.40
CA TYR A 363 -20.70 -4.16 9.94
C TYR A 363 -20.66 -2.69 10.43
N GLN A 364 -21.64 -2.22 11.20
CA GLN A 364 -21.54 -0.92 11.89
C GLN A 364 -20.77 -1.08 13.21
N MET A 365 -21.17 -2.08 14.00
CA MET A 365 -20.62 -2.30 15.34
C MET A 365 -19.40 -3.24 15.34
N SER A 366 -19.41 -4.25 14.46
CA SER A 366 -18.45 -5.36 14.48
C SER A 366 -17.40 -5.29 13.36
N GLU A 367 -17.40 -4.24 12.53
CA GLU A 367 -16.32 -3.98 11.56
C GLU A 367 -14.99 -3.71 12.28
N VAL A 368 -13.91 -4.12 11.62
CA VAL A 368 -12.52 -3.89 12.05
C VAL A 368 -11.73 -3.36 10.87
N ALA A 369 -10.90 -2.35 11.12
CA ALA A 369 -10.10 -1.71 10.07
C ALA A 369 -8.75 -1.24 10.62
N LEU A 370 -7.81 -0.99 9.71
CA LEU A 370 -6.52 -0.40 10.08
C LEU A 370 -6.71 0.93 10.83
N ASP A 371 -7.52 1.84 10.28
CA ASP A 371 -7.73 3.18 10.84
C ASP A 371 -8.43 3.16 12.20
N TYR A 372 -9.13 2.06 12.55
CA TYR A 372 -9.75 1.90 13.86
C TYR A 372 -8.70 1.71 14.96
N ASN A 373 -7.57 1.08 14.63
CA ASN A 373 -6.56 0.70 15.59
C ASN A 373 -5.47 1.77 15.78
N ALA A 374 -5.23 2.62 14.79
CA ALA A 374 -4.08 3.54 14.79
C ALA A 374 -4.06 4.48 16.01
N ALA A 375 -5.12 5.28 16.18
CA ALA A 375 -5.20 6.21 17.31
C ALA A 375 -5.43 5.51 18.65
N PHE A 376 -6.09 4.35 18.65
CA PHE A 376 -6.22 3.53 19.85
C PHE A 376 -4.84 3.09 20.36
N GLN A 377 -3.97 2.63 19.46
CA GLN A 377 -2.58 2.29 19.78
C GLN A 377 -1.78 3.50 20.29
N MET A 378 -2.00 4.70 19.73
CA MET A 378 -1.44 5.95 20.27
C MET A 378 -1.84 6.19 21.73
N ASN A 379 -3.12 6.00 22.06
CA ASN A 379 -3.62 6.18 23.42
C ASN A 379 -2.98 5.20 24.40
N LEU A 380 -2.86 3.92 24.02
CA LEU A 380 -2.20 2.90 24.84
C LEU A 380 -0.73 3.23 25.09
N ALA A 381 0.01 3.64 24.06
CA ALA A 381 1.41 4.03 24.18
C ALA A 381 1.58 5.26 25.08
N PHE A 382 0.73 6.28 24.92
CA PHE A 382 0.72 7.47 25.77
C PHE A 382 0.43 7.14 27.23
N LEU A 383 -0.63 6.39 27.51
CA LEU A 383 -1.00 6.03 28.89
C LEU A 383 0.05 5.13 29.55
N THR A 384 0.71 4.24 28.79
CA THR A 384 1.84 3.45 29.28
C THR A 384 3.02 4.35 29.65
N LYS A 385 3.36 5.33 28.80
CA LYS A 385 4.39 6.33 29.08
C LYS A 385 4.07 7.15 30.34
N GLU A 386 2.81 7.53 30.55
CA GLU A 386 2.37 8.24 31.75
C GLU A 386 2.26 7.35 33.01
N GLY A 387 2.50 6.03 32.89
CA GLY A 387 2.35 5.07 33.99
C GLY A 387 0.89 4.83 34.40
N LEU A 388 -0.06 5.17 33.54
CA LEU A 388 -1.51 5.03 33.73
C LEU A 388 -2.08 3.76 33.10
N SER A 389 -1.33 3.12 32.22
CA SER A 389 -1.61 1.78 31.70
C SER A 389 -0.46 0.83 32.02
N LYS A 390 -0.79 -0.42 32.30
CA LYS A 390 0.19 -1.48 32.52
C LYS A 390 0.19 -2.41 31.31
N PRO A 391 1.35 -2.60 30.66
CA PRO A 391 1.47 -3.62 29.63
C PRO A 391 1.16 -5.00 30.18
N ASP A 392 0.60 -5.84 29.33
CA ASP A 392 0.34 -7.23 29.66
C ASP A 392 1.61 -7.97 30.10
N PRO A 393 1.52 -8.94 31.02
CA PRO A 393 2.66 -9.77 31.37
C PRO A 393 3.10 -10.64 30.18
N ASP A 394 4.38 -10.99 30.08
CA ASP A 394 4.90 -11.80 28.97
C ASP A 394 4.20 -13.15 28.82
N SER A 395 3.63 -13.68 29.91
CA SER A 395 2.82 -14.90 29.92
C SER A 395 1.54 -14.82 29.09
N VAL A 396 1.06 -13.61 28.76
CA VAL A 396 -0.11 -13.41 27.89
C VAL A 396 0.24 -12.65 26.60
N LYS A 397 1.40 -11.97 26.54
CA LYS A 397 1.90 -11.30 25.31
C LYS A 397 2.24 -12.23 24.16
N ILE A 398 2.34 -13.54 24.40
CA ILE A 398 2.47 -14.53 23.34
C ILE A 398 1.08 -14.69 22.70
N HIS A 399 0.62 -13.64 22.02
CA HIS A 399 -0.47 -13.76 21.07
C HIS A 399 0.12 -14.41 19.83
N ASP A 400 0.07 -15.72 19.84
CA ASP A 400 0.31 -16.57 18.70
C ASP A 400 -0.32 -15.94 17.46
N ARG A 401 0.48 -15.76 16.41
CA ARG A 401 0.10 -15.10 15.15
C ARG A 401 -1.30 -15.54 14.70
N SER A 402 -1.99 -14.67 13.99
CA SER A 402 -3.37 -14.84 13.51
C SER A 402 -3.58 -16.09 12.64
N TYR A 403 -2.51 -16.74 12.18
CA TYR A 403 -2.54 -18.05 11.54
C TYR A 403 -2.28 -19.14 12.58
N PRO A 404 -3.13 -20.17 12.71
CA PRO A 404 -3.06 -21.06 13.86
C PRO A 404 -1.72 -21.78 13.90
N LYS A 405 -1.05 -21.65 15.04
CA LYS A 405 0.18 -22.38 15.36
C LYS A 405 -0.01 -23.89 15.34
N LYS A 406 1.10 -24.61 15.47
CA LYS A 406 1.07 -26.01 15.88
C LYS A 406 0.29 -26.09 17.20
N ALA A 407 -0.77 -26.91 17.22
CA ALA A 407 -1.52 -27.10 18.45
C ALA A 407 -0.58 -27.59 19.55
N GLU A 408 -0.57 -26.95 20.72
CA GLU A 408 0.29 -27.36 21.84
C GLU A 408 0.00 -28.81 22.25
N THR A 409 -1.29 -29.17 22.19
CA THR A 409 -1.79 -30.51 22.46
C THR A 409 -2.63 -30.98 21.27
N PRO A 410 -2.02 -31.53 20.20
CA PRO A 410 -2.75 -32.03 19.04
C PRO A 410 -3.70 -33.15 19.48
N ASP A 411 -5.00 -32.96 19.26
CA ASP A 411 -6.04 -33.86 19.77
C ASP A 411 -7.10 -34.08 18.70
N ILE A 412 -6.75 -34.87 17.67
CA ILE A 412 -7.69 -35.22 16.61
C ILE A 412 -8.16 -36.65 16.84
N ARG A 413 -9.47 -36.84 16.90
CA ARG A 413 -10.11 -38.15 17.04
C ARG A 413 -10.77 -38.50 15.72
N LEU A 414 -10.41 -39.64 15.15
CA LEU A 414 -10.89 -40.09 13.85
C LEU A 414 -11.33 -41.56 13.95
N ASP A 415 -12.62 -41.83 13.84
CA ASP A 415 -13.18 -43.18 13.82
C ASP A 415 -13.64 -43.51 12.40
N PHE A 416 -13.03 -44.51 11.77
CA PHE A 416 -13.24 -44.88 10.37
C PHE A 416 -13.80 -46.29 10.27
N LYS A 417 -14.90 -46.44 9.53
CA LYS A 417 -15.62 -47.71 9.32
C LYS A 417 -16.01 -47.82 7.86
N ASP A 418 -16.42 -49.02 7.45
CA ASP A 418 -16.95 -49.19 6.10
C ASP A 418 -18.23 -48.37 5.91
N GLY A 419 -18.17 -47.43 4.97
CA GLY A 419 -19.27 -46.54 4.60
C GLY A 419 -19.42 -45.26 5.43
N GLU A 420 -18.65 -45.07 6.50
CA GLU A 420 -18.72 -43.87 7.34
C GLU A 420 -17.41 -43.61 8.08
N PHE A 421 -17.04 -42.35 8.20
CA PHE A 421 -16.05 -41.92 9.19
C PHE A 421 -16.56 -40.74 10.00
N SER A 422 -15.89 -40.51 11.11
CA SER A 422 -16.13 -39.33 11.91
C SER A 422 -14.85 -38.73 12.43
N ILE A 423 -14.86 -37.41 12.59
CA ILE A 423 -13.70 -36.62 12.99
C ILE A 423 -14.12 -35.55 14.00
N ALA A 424 -13.27 -35.29 14.99
CA ALA A 424 -13.42 -34.21 15.96
C ALA A 424 -12.04 -33.73 16.40
N THR A 425 -11.93 -32.46 16.79
CA THR A 425 -10.75 -31.93 17.49
C THR A 425 -11.10 -31.58 18.93
N GLY A 426 -10.17 -31.79 19.85
CA GLY A 426 -10.24 -31.29 21.22
C GLY A 426 -9.11 -30.31 21.53
N SER A 427 -8.93 -29.99 22.81
CA SER A 427 -7.80 -29.17 23.30
C SER A 427 -7.69 -27.80 22.62
N GLY A 428 -8.81 -27.22 22.18
CA GLY A 428 -8.85 -25.92 21.49
C GLY A 428 -8.31 -25.93 20.05
N MET A 429 -7.89 -27.10 19.53
CA MET A 429 -7.39 -27.23 18.17
C MET A 429 -8.51 -27.00 17.16
N ARG A 430 -8.45 -25.91 16.39
CA ARG A 430 -9.47 -25.57 15.38
C ARG A 430 -9.02 -25.86 13.95
N CYS A 431 -9.97 -26.23 13.11
CA CYS A 431 -9.80 -26.35 11.66
C CYS A 431 -11.00 -25.71 10.95
N SER A 432 -10.77 -24.66 10.16
CA SER A 432 -11.80 -24.02 9.34
C SER A 432 -12.28 -24.92 8.21
N GLY A 433 -11.35 -25.70 7.65
CA GLY A 433 -11.59 -26.78 6.72
C GLY A 433 -10.66 -27.96 7.01
N TRP A 434 -10.99 -29.15 6.53
CA TRP A 434 -10.16 -30.32 6.76
C TRP A 434 -10.31 -31.37 5.66
N CYS A 435 -9.23 -32.08 5.42
CA CYS A 435 -9.25 -33.36 4.71
C CYS A 435 -8.65 -34.47 5.56
N ILE A 436 -9.00 -35.70 5.22
CA ILE A 436 -8.31 -36.90 5.66
C ILE A 436 -7.62 -37.52 4.45
N SER A 437 -6.36 -37.89 4.60
CA SER A 437 -5.58 -38.67 3.63
C SER A 437 -5.21 -40.01 4.24
N PHE A 438 -5.26 -41.08 3.46
CA PHE A 438 -4.70 -42.38 3.82
C PHE A 438 -4.23 -43.14 2.57
N ASN A 439 -3.28 -44.04 2.77
CA ASN A 439 -2.83 -44.98 1.74
C ASN A 439 -3.37 -46.38 2.05
N SER A 440 -3.96 -47.06 1.07
CA SER A 440 -4.41 -48.45 1.23
C SER A 440 -4.47 -49.22 -0.10
N ASP A 441 -3.83 -50.38 -0.14
CA ASP A 441 -3.96 -51.33 -1.26
C ASP A 441 -5.19 -52.23 -1.12
N SER A 442 -5.78 -52.29 0.08
CA SER A 442 -6.82 -53.26 0.46
C SER A 442 -8.21 -52.64 0.60
N TYR A 443 -8.32 -51.31 0.55
CA TYR A 443 -9.57 -50.58 0.73
C TYR A 443 -9.59 -49.30 -0.09
N LYS A 444 -10.67 -49.10 -0.83
CA LYS A 444 -10.86 -47.96 -1.73
C LYS A 444 -12.18 -47.30 -1.50
N VAL A 445 -12.20 -45.97 -1.56
CA VAL A 445 -13.43 -45.19 -1.59
C VAL A 445 -13.88 -45.09 -3.04
N VAL A 446 -15.08 -45.57 -3.32
CA VAL A 446 -15.67 -45.61 -4.66
C VAL A 446 -16.47 -44.34 -4.94
N GLN A 447 -17.21 -43.86 -3.93
CA GLN A 447 -18.04 -42.68 -4.04
C GLN A 447 -18.15 -41.98 -2.69
N ALA A 448 -18.25 -40.66 -2.71
CA ALA A 448 -18.53 -39.84 -1.54
C ALA A 448 -19.75 -38.94 -1.82
N SER A 449 -20.76 -38.98 -0.95
CA SER A 449 -21.94 -38.08 -1.04
C SER A 449 -21.84 -36.90 -0.08
N ASP A 450 -21.26 -37.14 1.10
CA ASP A 450 -21.26 -36.22 2.24
C ASP A 450 -19.89 -35.55 2.45
N CYS A 451 -18.92 -35.87 1.59
CA CYS A 451 -17.61 -35.21 1.49
C CYS A 451 -17.25 -34.92 0.02
N THR A 452 -16.23 -34.09 -0.16
CA THR A 452 -15.62 -33.78 -1.45
C THR A 452 -14.44 -34.73 -1.69
N PRO A 453 -14.52 -35.65 -2.66
CA PRO A 453 -13.38 -36.49 -3.03
C PRO A 453 -12.35 -35.62 -3.78
N TYR A 454 -11.21 -35.33 -3.14
CA TYR A 454 -10.12 -34.59 -3.78
C TYR A 454 -9.25 -35.51 -4.63
N LYS A 455 -8.96 -36.71 -4.11
CA LYS A 455 -8.18 -37.74 -4.80
C LYS A 455 -8.68 -39.11 -4.38
N ILE A 456 -9.19 -39.92 -5.31
CA ILE A 456 -9.63 -41.30 -5.04
C ILE A 456 -9.11 -42.30 -6.09
N ASP A 457 -8.54 -41.80 -7.19
CA ASP A 457 -7.97 -42.59 -8.28
C ASP A 457 -6.47 -42.85 -8.04
N GLY A 458 -6.13 -43.68 -7.04
CA GLY A 458 -4.75 -44.00 -6.70
C GLY A 458 -4.59 -44.80 -5.42
N PRO A 459 -3.34 -45.11 -5.00
CA PRO A 459 -3.07 -45.74 -3.70
C PRO A 459 -3.37 -44.81 -2.51
N GLU A 460 -3.30 -43.50 -2.76
CA GLU A 460 -3.66 -42.45 -1.81
C GLU A 460 -5.11 -42.01 -2.04
N THR A 461 -5.89 -41.97 -0.95
CA THR A 461 -7.25 -41.44 -0.92
C THR A 461 -7.27 -40.18 -0.07
N ILE A 462 -7.79 -39.08 -0.61
CA ILE A 462 -8.01 -37.79 0.07
C ILE A 462 -9.49 -37.42 0.00
N LEU A 463 -10.13 -37.36 1.17
CA LEU A 463 -11.52 -36.93 1.35
C LEU A 463 -11.56 -35.65 2.17
N CYS A 464 -12.26 -34.64 1.66
CA CYS A 464 -12.34 -33.34 2.31
C CYS A 464 -13.77 -33.01 2.72
N ASN A 465 -13.95 -32.19 3.77
CA ASN A 465 -15.26 -31.74 4.18
C ASN A 465 -16.03 -31.07 3.03
N LYS A 466 -17.36 -31.21 3.05
CA LYS A 466 -18.26 -30.52 2.12
C LYS A 466 -18.88 -29.34 2.87
N ARG A 467 -18.56 -28.11 2.45
CA ARG A 467 -19.25 -26.86 2.87
C ARG A 467 -19.02 -26.37 4.32
N GLU A 468 -19.47 -25.14 4.56
CA GLU A 468 -19.27 -24.20 5.69
C GLU A 468 -19.58 -24.72 7.11
N ASN A 469 -20.34 -25.80 7.29
CA ASN A 469 -20.83 -26.20 8.62
C ASN A 469 -19.90 -27.18 9.37
N ASN A 470 -18.83 -27.60 8.70
CA ASN A 470 -18.02 -28.74 9.11
C ASN A 470 -16.64 -28.30 9.60
N SER A 471 -16.51 -27.13 10.23
CA SER A 471 -15.28 -26.80 10.96
C SER A 471 -15.11 -27.73 12.16
N LEU A 472 -13.86 -27.93 12.57
CA LEU A 472 -13.53 -28.61 13.82
C LEU A 472 -13.31 -27.52 14.86
N ASP A 473 -14.12 -27.50 15.91
CA ASP A 473 -14.26 -26.39 16.86
C ASP A 473 -13.25 -26.41 18.02
N GLY A 474 -12.55 -27.54 18.19
CA GLY A 474 -11.63 -27.76 19.30
C GLY A 474 -12.33 -28.15 20.62
N GLU A 475 -13.66 -28.30 20.63
CA GLU A 475 -14.47 -28.66 21.80
C GLU A 475 -14.85 -30.16 21.80
N GLY A 476 -14.52 -30.87 20.74
CA GLY A 476 -14.81 -32.30 20.57
C GLY A 476 -16.12 -32.57 19.82
N THR A 477 -16.73 -31.56 19.19
CA THR A 477 -17.93 -31.75 18.38
C THR A 477 -17.64 -32.68 17.21
N LYS A 478 -18.39 -33.78 17.17
CA LYS A 478 -18.19 -34.85 16.20
C LYS A 478 -18.83 -34.50 14.86
N GLN A 479 -18.03 -34.47 13.81
CA GLN A 479 -18.48 -34.42 12.42
C GLN A 479 -18.53 -35.84 11.86
N THR A 480 -19.63 -36.21 11.21
CA THR A 480 -19.82 -37.55 10.63
C THR A 480 -20.04 -37.43 9.13
N VAL A 481 -19.31 -38.25 8.37
CA VAL A 481 -19.33 -38.26 6.90
C VAL A 481 -19.56 -39.67 6.39
N LYS A 482 -20.52 -39.82 5.47
CA LYS A 482 -20.81 -41.08 4.80
C LYS A 482 -20.17 -41.13 3.41
N PHE A 483 -19.75 -42.33 3.02
CA PHE A 483 -19.18 -42.63 1.72
C PHE A 483 -19.50 -44.08 1.33
N GLN A 484 -19.13 -44.49 0.13
CA GLN A 484 -19.17 -45.89 -0.31
C GLN A 484 -17.73 -46.37 -0.48
N GLY A 485 -17.36 -47.41 0.27
CA GLY A 485 -16.07 -48.05 0.17
C GLY A 485 -16.17 -49.49 -0.32
N SER A 486 -15.04 -50.05 -0.69
CA SER A 486 -14.90 -51.46 -1.03
C SER A 486 -13.51 -51.94 -0.62
N GLY A 487 -13.41 -53.11 0.01
CA GLY A 487 -12.13 -53.63 0.46
C GLY A 487 -12.23 -54.74 1.49
N SER A 488 -11.08 -55.32 1.83
CA SER A 488 -10.97 -56.40 2.83
C SER A 488 -10.57 -55.91 4.23
N SER A 489 -10.01 -54.70 4.36
CA SER A 489 -9.59 -54.13 5.66
C SER A 489 -9.56 -52.60 5.63
N VAL A 490 -10.22 -51.95 6.60
CA VAL A 490 -10.21 -50.48 6.71
C VAL A 490 -8.86 -49.94 7.18
N PRO A 491 -8.45 -48.74 6.71
CA PRO A 491 -7.22 -48.07 7.17
C PRO A 491 -7.27 -47.72 8.66
N THR A 492 -6.11 -47.74 9.32
CA THR A 492 -5.95 -47.42 10.75
C THR A 492 -5.00 -46.25 11.03
N GLU A 493 -4.34 -45.76 9.98
CA GLU A 493 -3.44 -44.61 10.00
C GLU A 493 -3.92 -43.59 8.96
N PHE A 494 -3.99 -42.34 9.37
CA PHE A 494 -4.49 -41.23 8.56
C PHE A 494 -3.58 -40.03 8.72
N THR A 495 -3.56 -39.17 7.71
CA THR A 495 -3.06 -37.80 7.82
C THR A 495 -4.24 -36.85 7.74
N VAL A 496 -4.47 -36.04 8.76
CA VAL A 496 -5.47 -34.98 8.77
C VAL A 496 -4.82 -33.70 8.30
N LEU A 497 -5.40 -33.12 7.25
CA LEU A 497 -4.94 -31.92 6.56
C LEU A 497 -5.84 -30.76 6.97
N CYS A 498 -5.49 -30.12 8.08
CA CYS A 498 -6.26 -29.04 8.71
C CYS A 498 -5.96 -27.71 8.02
N ASP A 499 -7.01 -26.95 7.68
CA ASP A 499 -6.97 -25.66 6.96
C ASP A 499 -6.36 -25.71 5.55
N GLY A 500 -6.05 -26.90 5.05
CA GLY A 500 -5.48 -27.11 3.71
C GLY A 500 -6.52 -27.17 2.59
N PHE A 501 -7.80 -27.11 2.91
CA PHE A 501 -8.85 -27.22 1.90
C PHE A 501 -10.12 -26.50 2.35
N HIS A 502 -10.69 -25.74 1.43
CA HIS A 502 -12.05 -25.24 1.54
C HIS A 502 -12.83 -25.72 0.32
N ALA A 503 -13.98 -26.34 0.56
CA ALA A 503 -14.82 -26.83 -0.53
C ALA A 503 -15.26 -25.65 -1.41
N PRO A 504 -14.94 -25.64 -2.72
CA PRO A 504 -15.33 -24.54 -3.60
C PRO A 504 -16.85 -24.52 -3.77
N LEU A 505 -17.41 -23.35 -4.09
CA LEU A 505 -18.76 -23.30 -4.66
C LEU A 505 -18.74 -24.03 -6.01
N ASN A 506 -19.87 -24.65 -6.41
CA ASN A 506 -20.01 -25.54 -7.58
C ASN A 506 -19.48 -25.00 -8.94
N HIS A 507 -19.08 -23.73 -9.01
CA HIS A 507 -18.58 -23.03 -10.19
C HIS A 507 -17.12 -22.54 -10.06
N GLN A 508 -16.42 -22.85 -8.96
CA GLN A 508 -15.07 -22.33 -8.68
C GLN A 508 -14.01 -23.43 -8.73
N LYS A 509 -12.82 -23.08 -9.23
CA LYS A 509 -11.69 -24.01 -9.29
C LYS A 509 -11.03 -24.10 -7.93
N VAL A 510 -10.65 -25.30 -7.50
CA VAL A 510 -9.82 -25.48 -6.29
C VAL A 510 -8.41 -24.96 -6.60
N THR A 511 -7.99 -23.87 -5.96
CA THR A 511 -6.65 -23.28 -6.15
C THR A 511 -5.63 -23.76 -5.11
N TYR A 512 -6.09 -24.18 -3.93
CA TYR A 512 -5.24 -24.62 -2.83
C TYR A 512 -5.25 -26.15 -2.70
N LYS A 513 -4.09 -26.75 -2.44
CA LYS A 513 -3.97 -28.20 -2.31
C LYS A 513 -4.01 -28.62 -0.82
N PRO A 514 -4.74 -29.69 -0.45
CA PRO A 514 -4.84 -30.17 0.93
C PRO A 514 -3.50 -30.27 1.67
N GLU A 515 -2.44 -30.67 0.97
CA GLU A 515 -1.08 -30.82 1.50
C GLU A 515 -0.45 -29.52 2.02
N TRP A 516 -0.96 -28.36 1.63
CA TRP A 516 -0.45 -27.08 2.12
C TRP A 516 -1.08 -26.66 3.47
N GLY A 517 -2.01 -27.45 4.01
CA GLY A 517 -2.54 -27.28 5.37
C GLY A 517 -1.63 -27.80 6.47
N ARG A 518 -2.00 -27.59 7.73
CA ARG A 518 -1.34 -28.21 8.88
C ARG A 518 -1.62 -29.72 8.85
N GLN A 519 -0.57 -30.51 8.71
CA GLN A 519 -0.67 -31.96 8.57
C GLN A 519 -0.46 -32.66 9.91
N TYR A 520 -1.37 -33.56 10.28
CA TYR A 520 -1.30 -34.32 11.52
C TYR A 520 -1.49 -35.80 11.22
N LYS A 521 -0.49 -36.61 11.56
CA LYS A 521 -0.62 -38.06 11.58
C LYS A 521 -1.52 -38.48 12.74
N VAL A 522 -2.50 -39.32 12.45
CA VAL A 522 -3.47 -39.88 13.40
C VAL A 522 -3.42 -41.39 13.31
N VAL A 523 -3.10 -42.04 14.43
CA VAL A 523 -3.03 -43.50 14.54
C VAL A 523 -4.00 -44.02 15.59
N ASN A 524 -4.49 -45.26 15.47
CA ASN A 524 -5.32 -45.92 16.49
C ASN A 524 -6.54 -45.10 16.95
N GLY A 525 -7.19 -44.38 16.04
CA GLY A 525 -8.35 -43.54 16.35
C GLY A 525 -8.02 -42.15 16.91
N GLY A 526 -6.74 -41.85 17.15
CA GLY A 526 -6.26 -40.52 17.51
C GLY A 526 -6.35 -40.15 18.99
N GLY A 527 -6.50 -38.85 19.25
CA GLY A 527 -6.43 -38.20 20.56
C GLY A 527 -5.02 -37.70 20.92
N VAL A 528 -4.90 -36.96 22.01
CA VAL A 528 -3.67 -36.26 22.49
C VAL A 528 -2.36 -37.02 22.29
N LYS A 529 -2.33 -38.34 22.53
CA LYS A 529 -1.09 -39.16 22.44
C LYS A 529 -0.88 -39.84 21.10
N ASN A 530 -1.90 -39.90 20.25
CA ASN A 530 -1.89 -40.60 18.97
C ASN A 530 -2.09 -39.64 17.78
N THR A 531 -2.00 -38.33 18.04
CA THR A 531 -1.97 -37.29 17.02
C THR A 531 -0.58 -36.65 17.03
N THR A 532 0.12 -36.70 15.89
CA THR A 532 1.48 -36.17 15.75
C THR A 532 1.53 -35.16 14.60
N PRO A 533 1.96 -33.91 14.82
CA PRO A 533 2.13 -32.95 13.75
C PRO A 533 3.27 -33.39 12.83
N LEU A 534 3.07 -33.26 11.52
CA LEU A 534 4.04 -33.60 10.46
C LEU A 534 4.70 -32.35 9.85
N PHE A 535 4.65 -31.23 10.55
CA PHE A 535 5.24 -29.96 10.16
C PHE A 535 6.00 -29.36 11.35
N GLU A 536 7.00 -28.56 11.03
CA GLU A 536 7.68 -27.71 12.01
C GLU A 536 7.10 -26.31 11.94
N GLU A 537 6.93 -25.70 13.09
CA GLU A 537 6.53 -24.31 13.17
C GLU A 537 7.77 -23.44 12.94
N THR A 538 7.84 -22.79 11.79
CA THR A 538 8.91 -21.85 11.44
C THR A 538 8.50 -20.42 11.83
N GLU A 539 9.48 -19.51 11.90
CA GLU A 539 9.20 -18.06 12.01
C GLU A 539 8.43 -17.50 10.81
N CYS A 540 8.14 -18.29 9.78
CA CYS A 540 7.44 -17.87 8.58
C CYS A 540 6.66 -19.08 8.02
N TRP A 541 5.41 -19.23 8.49
CA TRP A 541 4.49 -20.32 8.13
C TRP A 541 3.09 -19.75 7.80
N PRO A 542 2.40 -20.27 6.77
CA PRO A 542 2.82 -21.31 5.83
C PRO A 542 3.97 -20.88 4.91
N SER A 543 4.82 -21.83 4.54
CA SER A 543 6.10 -21.59 3.85
C SER A 543 5.98 -20.85 2.52
N PHE A 544 4.84 -20.93 1.82
CA PHE A 544 4.61 -20.19 0.57
C PHE A 544 4.57 -18.66 0.75
N ILE A 545 4.36 -18.16 1.97
CA ILE A 545 4.47 -16.71 2.28
C ILE A 545 5.94 -16.25 2.22
N CYS A 546 6.87 -17.20 2.28
CA CYS A 546 8.30 -17.00 2.55
C CYS A 546 9.16 -17.70 1.49
N ASP A 547 8.52 -18.34 0.52
CA ASP A 547 9.18 -19.02 -0.57
C ASP A 547 9.58 -17.97 -1.59
N GLU A 548 10.76 -17.36 -1.39
CA GLU A 548 11.38 -16.44 -2.35
C GLU A 548 11.58 -17.08 -3.74
N THR A 549 11.39 -18.40 -3.85
CA THR A 549 11.48 -19.15 -5.11
C THR A 549 10.15 -19.24 -5.88
N GLN A 550 9.03 -18.81 -5.29
CA GLN A 550 7.74 -18.72 -5.99
C GLN A 550 7.38 -17.26 -6.29
N THR A 551 7.84 -16.79 -7.44
CA THR A 551 7.37 -15.53 -8.03
C THR A 551 5.84 -15.56 -8.18
N PRO A 552 5.09 -14.57 -7.66
CA PRO A 552 3.67 -14.43 -7.96
C PRO A 552 3.50 -14.30 -9.47
N SER A 553 2.76 -15.22 -10.08
CA SER A 553 2.49 -15.19 -11.52
C SER A 553 1.67 -13.93 -11.87
N PRO A 554 2.19 -12.99 -12.67
CA PRO A 554 1.39 -11.89 -13.17
C PRO A 554 0.31 -12.43 -14.09
N SER A 555 -0.90 -11.90 -13.94
CA SER A 555 -1.99 -12.11 -14.89
C SER A 555 -1.51 -11.87 -16.33
N THR A 556 -1.74 -12.86 -17.18
CA THR A 556 -1.19 -12.95 -18.52
C THR A 556 -1.73 -11.88 -19.46
N THR A 557 -0.89 -10.94 -19.87
CA THR A 557 -0.95 -10.32 -21.21
C THR A 557 0.11 -10.96 -22.10
N LYS A 558 -0.33 -11.76 -23.08
CA LYS A 558 0.54 -12.40 -24.08
C LYS A 558 1.09 -11.39 -25.07
N LYS A 559 2.39 -11.48 -25.38
CA LYS A 559 3.02 -11.80 -26.70
C LYS A 559 4.47 -11.25 -26.78
N PRO A 560 5.30 -11.66 -27.76
CA PRO A 560 5.94 -12.97 -27.94
C PRO A 560 7.48 -12.88 -27.85
N ASN A 561 8.13 -14.03 -27.64
CA ASN A 561 9.59 -14.18 -27.65
C ASN A 561 10.22 -13.81 -29.01
N PRO A 562 11.48 -13.35 -29.04
CA PRO A 562 12.53 -14.20 -29.58
C PRO A 562 13.89 -14.20 -28.83
N THR A 563 14.47 -15.41 -28.87
CA THR A 563 15.77 -15.99 -28.49
C THR A 563 17.11 -15.29 -28.81
N ASN A 564 18.10 -15.56 -27.91
CA ASN A 564 19.58 -15.71 -28.02
C ASN A 564 20.50 -14.46 -27.88
N PRO A 565 21.81 -14.62 -27.52
CA PRO A 565 22.46 -15.44 -26.49
C PRO A 565 23.39 -14.61 -25.54
N VAL A 566 23.91 -15.25 -24.49
CA VAL A 566 24.79 -14.75 -23.41
C VAL A 566 26.03 -13.99 -23.93
N SER A 567 26.28 -12.80 -23.38
CA SER A 567 27.45 -11.93 -23.60
C SER A 567 28.06 -11.56 -22.23
N ASP A 568 29.39 -11.61 -22.12
CA ASP A 568 30.18 -11.30 -20.91
C ASP A 568 30.28 -9.79 -20.57
N ASP A 569 29.67 -8.92 -21.39
CA ASP A 569 29.49 -7.50 -21.08
C ASP A 569 28.18 -7.29 -20.33
N CYS A 570 28.20 -6.56 -19.22
CA CYS A 570 27.00 -6.31 -18.44
C CYS A 570 27.09 -4.95 -17.78
N PHE A 571 26.19 -4.06 -18.20
CA PHE A 571 26.17 -2.65 -17.83
C PHE A 571 26.00 -2.44 -16.32
N ALA A 572 25.28 -3.34 -15.64
CA ALA A 572 24.95 -3.23 -14.22
C ALA A 572 26.16 -3.22 -13.29
N LYS A 573 27.30 -3.81 -13.69
CA LYS A 573 28.54 -3.74 -12.91
C LYS A 573 29.04 -2.30 -12.73
N ALA A 574 28.85 -1.44 -13.73
CA ALA A 574 29.25 -0.03 -13.65
C ALA A 574 28.36 0.77 -12.67
N LEU A 575 27.15 0.27 -12.40
CA LEU A 575 26.17 0.87 -11.49
C LEU A 575 26.22 0.23 -10.08
N GLY A 576 27.15 -0.69 -9.84
CA GLY A 576 27.34 -1.35 -8.54
C GLY A 576 26.51 -2.62 -8.30
N TYR A 577 25.91 -3.19 -9.35
CA TYR A 577 25.06 -4.38 -9.29
C TYR A 577 25.67 -5.60 -10.00
N GLU A 578 25.31 -6.82 -9.60
CA GLU A 578 25.77 -8.05 -10.27
C GLU A 578 25.13 -8.24 -11.66
N CYS A 579 25.57 -9.24 -12.41
CA CYS A 579 24.96 -9.66 -13.66
C CYS A 579 24.14 -10.93 -13.47
N CYS A 580 22.97 -10.99 -14.10
CA CYS A 580 22.15 -12.18 -14.10
C CYS A 580 22.62 -13.12 -15.22
N ASN A 581 22.82 -14.40 -14.89
CA ASN A 581 23.12 -15.44 -15.87
C ASN A 581 21.85 -16.02 -16.53
N ASP A 582 20.68 -15.66 -15.97
CA ASP A 582 19.37 -16.15 -16.40
C ASP A 582 18.59 -14.99 -17.06
N ASN A 583 18.07 -15.23 -18.26
CA ASN A 583 17.52 -14.20 -19.15
C ASN A 583 16.07 -13.78 -18.81
N GLU A 584 15.64 -13.84 -17.55
CA GLU A 584 14.29 -13.39 -17.17
C GLU A 584 14.30 -11.89 -16.85
N ILE A 585 13.92 -11.09 -17.86
CA ILE A 585 13.80 -9.63 -17.73
C ILE A 585 12.57 -9.31 -16.88
N ILE A 586 12.78 -8.72 -15.72
CA ILE A 586 11.70 -8.28 -14.81
C ILE A 586 11.44 -6.79 -14.91
N TYR A 587 12.40 -6.03 -15.44
CA TYR A 587 12.37 -4.57 -15.53
C TYR A 587 13.35 -4.10 -16.61
N THR A 588 13.02 -3.02 -17.32
CA THR A 588 13.89 -2.41 -18.34
C THR A 588 13.88 -0.90 -18.13
N ASP A 589 15.06 -0.29 -18.09
CA ASP A 589 15.24 1.16 -18.02
C ASP A 589 16.22 1.65 -19.11
N GLU A 590 16.65 2.91 -18.99
CA GLU A 590 17.62 3.55 -19.89
C GLU A 590 19.02 2.92 -19.83
N SER A 591 19.36 2.27 -18.71
CA SER A 591 20.64 1.60 -18.48
C SER A 591 20.67 0.21 -19.12
N GLY A 592 19.54 -0.51 -19.11
CA GLY A 592 19.37 -1.78 -19.79
C GLY A 592 18.28 -2.67 -19.19
N ASP A 593 18.34 -3.96 -19.50
CA ASP A 593 17.42 -4.96 -18.96
C ASP A 593 17.92 -5.46 -17.60
N TRP A 594 17.01 -5.58 -16.62
CA TRP A 594 17.29 -5.96 -15.24
C TRP A 594 16.55 -7.24 -14.84
N GLY A 595 17.19 -8.00 -13.95
CA GLY A 595 16.71 -9.20 -13.29
C GLY A 595 16.95 -9.13 -11.77
N ILE A 596 16.56 -10.19 -11.06
CA ILE A 596 16.87 -10.38 -9.63
C ILE A 596 17.65 -11.69 -9.46
N LYS A 597 18.74 -11.62 -8.70
CA LYS A 597 19.55 -12.79 -8.31
C LYS A 597 19.83 -12.70 -6.82
N ASN A 598 19.52 -13.77 -6.08
CA ASN A 598 19.65 -13.84 -4.61
C ASN A 598 18.94 -12.67 -3.86
N GLY A 599 17.80 -12.19 -4.38
CA GLY A 599 17.04 -11.10 -3.77
C GLY A 599 17.57 -9.69 -4.06
N GLU A 600 18.66 -9.56 -4.82
CA GLU A 600 19.25 -8.27 -5.21
C GLU A 600 19.12 -8.03 -6.72
N TRP A 601 19.09 -6.76 -7.12
CA TRP A 601 19.03 -6.36 -8.53
C TRP A 601 20.31 -6.76 -9.28
N CYS A 602 20.14 -7.28 -10.50
CA CYS A 602 21.25 -7.60 -11.40
C CYS A 602 20.91 -7.21 -12.85
N GLY A 603 21.93 -6.93 -13.68
CA GLY A 603 21.74 -6.59 -15.10
C GLY A 603 21.77 -7.82 -16.02
N ILE A 604 20.96 -7.80 -17.08
CA ILE A 604 20.83 -8.86 -18.08
C ILE A 604 21.37 -8.36 -19.43
N GLY A 605 22.41 -9.01 -19.95
CA GLY A 605 22.96 -8.73 -21.28
C GLY A 605 23.88 -7.49 -21.38
N GLY A 606 24.50 -7.36 -22.56
CA GLY A 606 25.65 -6.48 -22.81
C GLY A 606 25.68 -5.77 -24.15
N SER A 607 25.10 -4.58 -24.19
CA SER A 607 25.66 -3.35 -24.78
C SER A 607 24.70 -2.21 -24.40
N SER A 608 25.20 -1.16 -23.75
CA SER A 608 24.42 0.02 -23.35
C SER A 608 23.71 0.66 -24.55
N LYS A 609 22.55 1.30 -24.33
CA LYS A 609 21.95 2.21 -25.32
C LYS A 609 22.53 3.63 -25.26
N THR A 610 23.77 3.77 -24.82
CA THR A 610 24.48 5.04 -24.76
C THR A 610 25.75 4.95 -25.58
N GLU A 611 25.89 5.88 -26.52
CA GLU A 611 27.10 6.09 -27.32
C GLU A 611 28.32 6.33 -26.41
N PRO A 612 29.52 5.88 -26.81
CA PRO A 612 30.71 5.89 -25.97
C PRO A 612 31.35 7.28 -25.85
N GLU A 613 31.79 7.63 -24.64
CA GLU A 613 32.80 8.68 -24.40
C GLU A 613 34.19 8.26 -24.97
N PRO A 614 35.03 9.22 -25.40
CA PRO A 614 36.23 8.97 -26.21
C PRO A 614 37.53 8.81 -25.38
N GLU A 615 38.52 8.12 -25.97
CA GLU A 615 39.93 8.15 -25.53
C GLU A 615 40.82 8.93 -26.54
N PRO A 616 42.02 9.39 -26.14
CA PRO A 616 42.51 10.74 -26.44
C PRO A 616 43.33 10.84 -27.73
N THR A 617 43.03 11.83 -28.57
CA THR A 617 43.98 12.30 -29.60
C THR A 617 43.91 13.81 -29.79
N GLN A 618 45.08 14.36 -30.10
CA GLN A 618 45.49 15.76 -30.09
C GLN A 618 44.58 16.75 -30.85
N GLU A 619 44.55 17.96 -30.31
CA GLU A 619 43.86 19.19 -30.74
C GLU A 619 43.88 19.44 -32.27
N PRO A 620 42.79 20.04 -32.77
CA PRO A 620 42.86 21.45 -33.16
C PRO A 620 41.77 22.33 -32.51
N GLU A 621 42.05 23.64 -32.43
CA GLU A 621 41.37 24.68 -31.65
C GLU A 621 39.81 24.66 -31.68
N PRO A 622 39.13 24.91 -30.54
CA PRO A 622 37.66 24.99 -30.50
C PRO A 622 37.15 26.38 -30.93
N GLU A 623 36.15 26.39 -31.82
CA GLU A 623 35.22 27.51 -31.92
C GLU A 623 34.31 27.56 -30.66
N PRO A 624 33.84 28.75 -30.23
CA PRO A 624 33.33 28.93 -28.88
C PRO A 624 31.94 28.31 -28.69
N GLU A 625 31.79 27.41 -27.71
CA GLU A 625 30.49 26.91 -27.24
C GLU A 625 29.65 28.06 -26.67
N GLU A 626 28.45 28.26 -27.21
CA GLU A 626 27.47 29.23 -26.71
C GLU A 626 26.86 28.74 -25.38
N ASN A 627 27.06 29.52 -24.32
CA ASN A 627 26.67 29.16 -22.96
C ASN A 627 25.24 29.67 -22.63
N CYS A 628 24.31 28.76 -22.33
CA CYS A 628 22.95 29.05 -21.83
C CYS A 628 22.80 28.96 -20.29
N GLY A 629 23.91 28.94 -19.55
CA GLY A 629 23.88 28.89 -18.08
C GLY A 629 23.43 27.52 -17.56
N ASP A 630 22.62 27.52 -16.49
CA ASP A 630 22.17 26.30 -15.78
C ASP A 630 21.05 25.53 -16.53
N TYR A 631 20.60 26.02 -17.68
CA TYR A 631 19.53 25.43 -18.48
C TYR A 631 20.05 24.99 -19.86
N PRO A 632 19.51 23.88 -20.41
CA PRO A 632 19.87 23.44 -21.76
C PRO A 632 19.49 24.51 -22.79
N CYS A 633 20.35 24.71 -23.79
CA CYS A 633 20.04 25.60 -24.91
C CYS A 633 19.00 24.95 -25.84
N CYS A 634 18.02 25.72 -26.33
CA CYS A 634 17.11 25.23 -27.36
C CYS A 634 17.85 24.93 -28.66
N ASN A 635 17.42 23.90 -29.38
CA ASN A 635 17.93 23.60 -30.71
C ASN A 635 17.29 24.50 -31.77
N GLU A 636 16.04 24.89 -31.55
CA GLU A 636 15.26 25.81 -32.36
C GLU A 636 15.15 27.19 -31.69
N CYS A 637 14.94 28.23 -32.49
CA CYS A 637 14.86 29.62 -32.04
C CYS A 637 13.41 30.07 -31.73
N ASN A 638 12.54 29.14 -31.36
CA ASN A 638 11.11 29.39 -31.14
C ASN A 638 10.86 29.88 -29.71
N VAL A 639 10.75 31.19 -29.54
CA VAL A 639 10.46 31.82 -28.24
C VAL A 639 8.99 31.62 -27.86
N VAL A 640 8.74 30.97 -26.73
CA VAL A 640 7.41 30.78 -26.15
C VAL A 640 7.21 31.56 -24.85
N TYR A 641 8.30 32.03 -24.23
CA TYR A 641 8.28 32.82 -22.99
C TYR A 641 9.56 33.68 -22.86
N THR A 642 9.48 34.84 -22.21
CA THR A 642 10.63 35.72 -21.98
C THR A 642 10.57 36.27 -20.55
N ASP A 643 11.68 36.22 -19.84
CA ASP A 643 11.83 36.80 -18.50
C ASP A 643 13.18 37.53 -18.31
N ASP A 644 13.52 37.87 -17.07
CA ASP A 644 14.75 38.59 -16.74
C ASP A 644 16.03 37.76 -16.95
N THR A 645 15.91 36.46 -17.23
CA THR A 645 17.03 35.53 -17.45
C THR A 645 17.25 35.21 -18.93
N GLY A 646 16.24 35.36 -19.80
CA GLY A 646 16.38 35.21 -21.25
C GLY A 646 15.07 34.96 -21.99
N ASP A 647 15.20 34.69 -23.29
CA ASP A 647 14.13 34.13 -24.12
C ASP A 647 14.14 32.60 -23.97
N TRP A 648 12.96 31.98 -23.93
CA TRP A 648 12.79 30.57 -23.61
C TRP A 648 11.96 29.85 -24.67
N GLY A 649 12.35 28.61 -24.97
CA GLY A 649 11.63 27.67 -25.82
C GLY A 649 11.20 26.42 -25.05
N VAL A 650 10.38 25.59 -25.68
CA VAL A 650 10.00 24.26 -25.15
C VAL A 650 10.26 23.22 -26.23
N GLU A 651 11.11 22.24 -25.91
CA GLU A 651 11.47 21.12 -26.78
C GLU A 651 11.38 19.82 -25.99
N ASN A 652 10.78 18.77 -26.57
CA ASN A 652 10.53 17.48 -25.90
C ASN A 652 9.85 17.61 -24.52
N ASP A 653 8.90 18.56 -24.40
CA ASP A 653 8.18 18.91 -23.17
C ASP A 653 9.05 19.51 -22.03
N ASP A 654 10.31 19.87 -22.29
CA ASP A 654 11.22 20.52 -21.35
C ASP A 654 11.55 21.97 -21.75
N TRP A 655 11.79 22.83 -20.74
CA TRP A 655 12.17 24.23 -20.94
C TRP A 655 13.65 24.35 -21.31
N CYS A 656 13.94 25.15 -22.33
CA CYS A 656 15.28 25.45 -22.78
C CYS A 656 15.46 26.97 -22.97
N LEU A 657 16.69 27.46 -22.78
CA LEU A 657 17.02 28.86 -23.03
C LEU A 657 17.37 29.05 -24.50
N ILE A 658 16.81 30.08 -25.13
CA ILE A 658 17.04 30.37 -26.54
C ILE A 658 18.46 30.90 -26.70
N LYS A 659 19.23 30.25 -27.59
CA LYS A 659 20.63 30.59 -27.85
C LYS A 659 20.78 32.04 -28.28
N LYS A 660 21.87 32.70 -27.88
CA LYS A 660 22.14 34.09 -28.32
C LYS A 660 22.32 34.20 -29.84
N SER A 661 22.78 33.14 -30.51
CA SER A 661 22.82 33.03 -31.97
C SER A 661 21.46 33.19 -32.64
N CYS A 662 20.36 32.86 -31.96
CA CYS A 662 19.00 33.08 -32.44
C CYS A 662 18.61 34.57 -32.52
N ASN A 663 19.35 35.44 -31.81
CA ASN A 663 19.13 36.89 -31.80
C ASN A 663 20.11 37.66 -32.70
N ALA A 664 20.79 36.98 -33.63
CA ALA A 664 21.58 37.66 -34.65
C ALA A 664 20.67 38.36 -35.69
N PRO A 665 20.96 39.61 -36.08
CA PRO A 665 20.24 40.26 -37.16
C PRO A 665 20.47 39.48 -38.47
N PRO A 666 19.47 39.43 -39.37
CA PRO A 666 19.51 38.51 -40.51
C PRO A 666 20.66 38.83 -41.45
N VAL A 667 21.43 37.81 -41.81
CA VAL A 667 22.26 37.81 -43.01
C VAL A 667 21.31 37.62 -44.20
N VAL A 668 21.26 38.64 -45.05
CA VAL A 668 20.48 38.62 -46.30
C VAL A 668 21.24 37.77 -47.31
N GLU A 669 20.69 36.63 -47.72
CA GLU A 669 21.13 36.00 -48.97
C GLU A 669 20.54 36.78 -50.15
N GLU A 670 21.40 37.29 -51.02
CA GLU A 670 20.97 37.95 -52.26
C GLU A 670 20.47 36.92 -53.29
N PRO A 671 19.42 37.26 -54.07
CA PRO A 671 18.87 36.37 -55.08
C PRO A 671 19.87 36.09 -56.20
N GLU A 672 19.90 34.85 -56.68
CA GLU A 672 20.77 34.42 -57.77
C GLU A 672 20.45 35.16 -59.08
N THR A 673 21.48 35.67 -59.74
CA THR A 673 21.39 36.45 -60.99
C THR A 673 22.08 35.72 -62.14
N TRP A 674 21.67 35.99 -63.38
CA TRP A 674 22.33 35.45 -64.58
C TRP A 674 22.36 36.48 -65.70
N THR A 675 23.27 36.30 -66.66
CA THR A 675 23.42 37.20 -67.81
C THR A 675 22.11 37.30 -68.61
N GLY A 676 21.66 38.51 -68.96
CA GLY A 676 20.42 38.71 -69.71
C GLY A 676 19.11 38.50 -68.92
N MET A 677 19.17 38.28 -67.60
CA MET A 677 17.99 38.10 -66.73
C MET A 677 16.96 39.23 -66.85
N ASN A 678 17.42 40.47 -66.94
CA ASN A 678 16.55 41.65 -67.07
C ASN A 678 16.03 41.88 -68.49
N ASP A 679 16.63 41.23 -69.49
CA ASP A 679 16.23 41.29 -70.90
C ASP A 679 15.31 40.11 -71.29
N GLY A 680 14.92 39.30 -70.29
CA GLY A 680 13.95 38.21 -70.44
C GLY A 680 14.54 36.87 -70.89
N TYR A 681 15.87 36.74 -70.91
CA TYR A 681 16.52 35.48 -71.26
C TYR A 681 16.49 34.48 -70.11
N SER A 682 16.23 33.22 -70.45
CA SER A 682 16.17 32.11 -69.51
C SER A 682 17.57 31.80 -68.96
N LYS A 683 17.65 31.30 -67.73
CA LYS A 683 18.90 30.78 -67.15
C LYS A 683 19.29 29.46 -67.82
N CYS A 684 20.56 29.28 -68.19
CA CYS A 684 21.03 27.98 -68.66
C CYS A 684 21.03 26.96 -67.51
N SER A 685 20.71 25.71 -67.83
CA SER A 685 20.69 24.62 -66.85
C SER A 685 22.08 24.13 -66.44
N ASN A 686 23.12 24.47 -67.22
CA ASN A 686 24.53 24.22 -66.90
C ASN A 686 25.40 25.49 -67.10
N CYS A 687 26.68 25.39 -66.75
CA CYS A 687 27.64 26.49 -66.81
C CYS A 687 28.48 26.52 -68.10
N ASP A 688 28.04 25.85 -69.17
CA ASP A 688 28.83 25.75 -70.41
C ASP A 688 28.70 27.01 -71.27
N VAL A 689 29.70 27.89 -71.19
CA VAL A 689 29.75 29.16 -71.94
C VAL A 689 30.03 28.91 -73.42
N GLN A 690 29.12 29.37 -74.28
CA GLN A 690 29.24 29.29 -75.74
C GLN A 690 29.67 30.63 -76.36
N TYR A 691 29.37 31.76 -75.69
CA TYR A 691 29.70 33.10 -76.16
C TYR A 691 29.69 34.09 -75.00
N SER A 692 30.55 35.10 -75.03
CA SER A 692 30.65 36.13 -73.99
C SER A 692 30.66 37.52 -74.63
N ASP A 693 29.91 38.45 -74.06
CA ASP A 693 29.91 39.85 -74.46
C ASP A 693 29.92 40.80 -73.26
N GLU A 694 29.70 42.10 -73.50
CA GLU A 694 29.71 43.13 -72.46
C GLU A 694 28.59 42.94 -71.41
N SER A 695 27.59 42.12 -71.70
CA SER A 695 26.49 41.79 -70.77
C SER A 695 26.79 40.54 -69.92
N GLY A 696 27.79 39.74 -70.32
CA GLY A 696 28.28 38.57 -69.60
C GLY A 696 28.32 37.30 -70.45
N ASP A 697 28.27 36.14 -69.78
CA ASP A 697 28.46 34.83 -70.40
C ASP A 697 27.13 34.19 -70.80
N TRP A 698 27.08 33.63 -72.01
CA TRP A 698 25.90 33.07 -72.64
C TRP A 698 26.10 31.61 -73.06
N GLY A 699 25.07 30.80 -72.89
CA GLY A 699 24.97 29.43 -73.38
C GLY A 699 23.86 29.28 -74.44
N ILE A 700 23.77 28.09 -75.05
CA ILE A 700 22.70 27.74 -75.99
C ILE A 700 22.08 26.42 -75.55
N GLU A 701 20.77 26.43 -75.27
CA GLU A 701 19.98 25.24 -74.95
C GLU A 701 18.77 25.15 -75.89
N ASP A 702 18.55 23.96 -76.43
CA ASP A 702 17.47 23.67 -77.40
C ASP A 702 17.41 24.65 -78.60
N GLY A 703 18.58 25.15 -79.01
CA GLY A 703 18.73 26.09 -80.13
C GLY A 703 18.39 27.56 -79.81
N ASN A 704 18.16 27.90 -78.54
CA ASN A 704 17.90 29.27 -78.08
C ASN A 704 19.00 29.75 -77.11
N TRP A 705 19.24 31.07 -77.09
CA TRP A 705 20.20 31.68 -76.18
C TRP A 705 19.68 31.72 -74.74
N CYS A 706 20.55 31.37 -73.79
CA CYS A 706 20.29 31.44 -72.36
C CYS A 706 21.48 32.08 -71.63
N GLY A 707 21.22 32.68 -70.47
CA GLY A 707 22.23 33.35 -69.65
C GLY A 707 22.88 32.42 -68.63
N ILE A 708 24.20 32.55 -68.45
CA ILE A 708 24.94 31.78 -67.45
C ILE A 708 24.81 32.42 -66.07
N SER A 709 24.65 31.58 -65.04
CA SER A 709 24.46 32.02 -63.65
C SER A 709 25.70 32.70 -63.09
N SER A 710 25.54 33.71 -62.24
CA SER A 710 26.65 34.29 -61.47
C SER A 710 27.20 33.37 -60.38
N LYS A 711 26.57 32.21 -60.16
CA LYS A 711 27.07 31.13 -59.27
C LYS A 711 27.79 30.01 -60.04
N CYS A 712 27.80 30.09 -61.37
CA CYS A 712 28.83 29.49 -62.20
C CYS A 712 30.05 30.45 -62.19
#